data_AF-A0A957CMJ0-F1
#
_entry.id   AF-A0A957CMJ0-F1
#
_cell.length_a   1.000
_cell.length_b   1.000
_cell.length_c   1.000
_cell.angle_alpha   90.00
_cell.angle_beta   90.00
_cell.angle_gamma   90.00
#
_symmetry.space_group_name_H-M   'P 1'
#
loop_
_entity.id
_entity.type
_entity.pdbx_description
1 polymer ?
#
loop_
_entity_poly.entity_id
_entity_poly.type
_entity_poly.pdbx_seq_one_letter_code
_entity_poly.pdbx_strand_id
1 'polypeptide(L)'
;MNRAARISLIIVGILAVLLIALAVTAVFLVRRPFPQTDGTLTLSGLQDEVQVYRDEYGISHIYAQNEHDLFLAQGYVHAQDRFWQMEFWRHTGLGRISEIIGPPGLDFDRFIRTVGWNRLAAQNLAYYEAEAPEVMSILEAYSEGVNAYIAENGDNISLNYTILSTVNDPWEIEPWEPIHTIAWGLAMAHDLGGNYDAELNRARLIAALGEATTESLLPGYPYKNRPVIVPSSELNLDNTETNQPTNQPVVDWKNINTTLVGALPADGFGLGNGPGIGSNNWVVSGDHTATGLPLLANDMHLSIQMPSIWYEVGLHAPGWDVTGFSFAGVPGVISGHNDRIAWALTNVGPDVQDLYIEKINPANPLEYEFMGEWQDVDIIEETIKVNGADDELLTVYLTHHGPIVSDVIDGGKDVLALRWTAMETTRVFQSIIQLNQAGNYDDFKDALQYWDVPSQNVIYADVEGNIAYQTPGRIPIRKNGNGLIPVPGWTGEYEWEGWIPYDEMPALLNPEWGYIVTANHAVVDEDYPYLIEIDWANGDRAQRITDMIEAAIAQGDVTLDDLATIHFDSESLLAETYVPLFSRLSSDDPDVQAAIERIRGWDLQERRDSVPAALFEIFYMNLVEVVLQDDVGPDLVQDAHSSIFFHALANEPNAIWWDDQTTAGKETREEMMLQALTKTLAWFEEHVGGDMNE
;
A
#
# COMPACT_ATOMS: atom_id res chain seq x y z
N MET A 1 29.42 -35.24 -53.07
CA MET A 1 28.24 -35.21 -52.19
C MET A 1 27.14 -36.06 -52.79
N ASN A 2 26.59 -37.03 -52.05
CA ASN A 2 25.40 -37.74 -52.50
C ASN A 2 24.17 -36.80 -52.47
N ARG A 3 23.09 -37.20 -53.15
CA ARG A 3 21.86 -36.39 -53.26
C ARG A 3 21.27 -36.02 -51.89
N ALA A 4 21.36 -36.90 -50.90
CA ALA A 4 20.88 -36.66 -49.53
C ALA A 4 21.69 -35.54 -48.84
N ALA A 5 23.01 -35.55 -48.92
CA ALA A 5 23.86 -34.49 -48.34
C ALA A 5 23.58 -33.11 -48.97
N ARG A 6 23.22 -33.08 -50.27
CA ARG A 6 22.86 -31.84 -50.98
C ARG A 6 21.49 -31.30 -50.54
N ILE A 7 20.53 -32.19 -50.29
CA ILE A 7 19.21 -31.85 -49.74
C ILE A 7 19.34 -31.38 -48.28
N SER A 8 20.11 -32.07 -47.44
CA SER A 8 20.35 -31.66 -46.05
C SER A 8 20.99 -30.28 -45.95
N LEU A 9 21.98 -29.96 -46.78
CA LEU A 9 22.58 -28.61 -46.81
C LEU A 9 21.61 -27.52 -47.24
N ILE A 10 20.69 -27.82 -48.18
CA ILE A 10 19.63 -26.87 -48.57
C ILE A 10 18.64 -26.67 -47.43
N ILE A 11 18.21 -27.73 -46.75
CA ILE A 11 17.30 -27.65 -45.61
C ILE A 11 17.93 -26.86 -44.46
N VAL A 12 19.20 -27.15 -44.11
CA VAL A 12 19.94 -26.39 -43.09
C VAL A 12 20.09 -24.93 -43.49
N GLY A 13 20.37 -24.64 -44.77
CA GLY A 13 20.43 -23.27 -45.27
C GLY A 13 19.10 -22.53 -45.18
N ILE A 14 17.99 -23.19 -45.51
CA ILE A 14 16.64 -22.61 -45.37
C ILE A 14 16.30 -22.36 -43.90
N LEU A 15 16.55 -23.33 -43.02
CA LEU A 15 16.32 -23.18 -41.58
C LEU A 15 17.15 -22.06 -40.96
N ALA A 16 18.42 -21.92 -41.37
CA ALA A 16 19.27 -20.82 -40.92
C ALA A 16 18.74 -19.45 -41.38
N VAL A 17 18.28 -19.34 -42.63
CA VAL A 17 17.69 -18.09 -43.15
C VAL A 17 16.39 -17.76 -42.42
N LEU A 18 15.53 -18.75 -42.17
CA LEU A 18 14.29 -18.56 -41.40
C LEU A 18 14.58 -18.13 -39.96
N LEU A 19 15.58 -18.72 -39.32
CA LEU A 19 15.97 -18.37 -37.95
C LEU A 19 16.57 -16.96 -37.87
N ILE A 20 17.37 -16.55 -38.85
CA ILE A 20 17.87 -15.16 -38.97
C ILE A 20 16.71 -14.19 -39.22
N ALA A 21 15.79 -14.51 -40.12
CA ALA A 21 14.63 -13.67 -40.42
C ALA A 21 13.73 -13.50 -39.19
N LEU A 22 13.53 -14.58 -38.42
CA LEU A 22 12.79 -14.57 -37.16
C LEU A 22 13.52 -13.69 -36.12
N ALA A 23 14.83 -13.86 -35.96
CA ALA A 23 15.62 -13.05 -35.02
C ALA A 23 15.60 -11.56 -35.38
N VAL A 24 15.73 -11.21 -36.67
CA VAL A 24 15.65 -9.82 -37.14
C VAL A 24 14.25 -9.24 -36.91
N THR A 25 13.21 -10.00 -37.22
CA THR A 25 11.82 -9.59 -36.97
C THR A 25 11.56 -9.37 -35.48
N ALA A 26 12.02 -10.29 -34.63
CA ALA A 26 11.89 -10.18 -33.18
C ALA A 26 12.64 -8.95 -32.63
N VAL A 27 13.89 -8.74 -33.03
CA VAL A 27 14.67 -7.56 -32.62
C VAL A 27 14.00 -6.27 -33.08
N PHE A 28 13.47 -6.24 -34.31
CA PHE A 28 12.76 -5.08 -34.84
C PHE A 28 11.48 -4.79 -34.06
N LEU A 29 10.62 -5.80 -33.84
CA LEU A 29 9.38 -5.63 -33.09
C LEU A 29 9.61 -5.21 -31.64
N VAL A 30 10.65 -5.75 -30.99
CA VAL A 30 11.01 -5.40 -29.61
C VAL A 30 11.59 -3.99 -29.51
N ARG A 31 12.45 -3.57 -30.44
CA ARG A 31 13.11 -2.26 -30.38
C ARG A 31 12.28 -1.10 -30.92
N ARG A 32 11.31 -1.38 -31.79
CA ARG A 32 10.45 -0.36 -32.39
C ARG A 32 9.71 0.53 -31.36
N PRO A 33 9.15 0.00 -30.26
CA PRO A 33 8.51 0.80 -29.22
C PRO A 33 9.48 1.37 -28.16
N PHE A 34 10.80 1.32 -28.38
CA PHE A 34 11.75 1.87 -27.40
C PHE A 34 11.71 3.40 -27.40
N PRO A 35 11.84 4.03 -26.22
CA PRO A 35 11.80 5.49 -26.10
C PRO A 35 12.94 6.15 -26.86
N GLN A 36 12.64 7.30 -27.48
CA GLN A 36 13.68 8.18 -28.00
C GLN A 36 14.26 9.02 -26.85
N THR A 37 15.43 8.63 -26.37
CA THR A 37 16.06 9.26 -25.20
C THR A 37 17.02 10.41 -25.53
N ASP A 38 17.32 10.63 -26.81
CA ASP A 38 18.16 11.72 -27.30
C ASP A 38 17.58 12.39 -28.58
N GLY A 39 18.09 13.59 -28.89
CA GLY A 39 17.73 14.32 -30.11
C GLY A 39 16.75 15.47 -29.86
N THR A 40 15.99 15.82 -30.90
CA THR A 40 15.05 16.95 -30.87
C THR A 40 13.71 16.50 -31.42
N LEU A 41 12.64 16.85 -30.70
CA LEU A 41 11.25 16.57 -31.05
C LEU A 41 10.50 17.90 -31.23
N THR A 42 9.38 17.86 -31.93
CA THR A 42 8.47 19.00 -32.07
C THR A 42 7.11 18.56 -31.60
N LEU A 43 6.77 18.96 -30.37
CA LEU A 43 5.50 18.61 -29.75
C LEU A 43 4.48 19.73 -30.01
N SER A 44 3.27 19.35 -30.38
CA SER A 44 2.15 20.29 -30.43
C SER A 44 1.75 20.67 -29.01
N GLY A 45 1.40 21.94 -28.77
CA GLY A 45 1.01 22.46 -27.45
C GLY A 45 2.12 23.23 -26.74
N LEU A 46 3.40 22.89 -26.98
CA LEU A 46 4.53 23.64 -26.41
C LEU A 46 4.52 25.11 -26.86
N GLN A 47 4.69 26.01 -25.89
CA GLN A 47 4.74 27.46 -26.11
C GLN A 47 6.20 27.93 -26.31
N ASP A 48 7.14 27.33 -25.59
CA ASP A 48 8.56 27.62 -25.58
C ASP A 48 9.42 26.33 -25.71
N GLU A 49 10.74 26.49 -25.73
CA GLU A 49 11.68 25.36 -25.73
C GLU A 49 11.70 24.68 -24.35
N VAL A 50 11.56 23.35 -24.36
CA VAL A 50 11.78 22.48 -23.19
C VAL A 50 13.01 21.62 -23.41
N GLN A 51 13.85 21.51 -22.38
CA GLN A 51 15.02 20.64 -22.38
C GLN A 51 14.82 19.51 -21.37
N VAL A 52 14.89 18.27 -21.85
CA VAL A 52 14.86 17.07 -20.99
C VAL A 52 16.28 16.52 -20.91
N TYR A 53 16.90 16.64 -19.74
CA TYR A 53 18.17 16.00 -19.43
C TYR A 53 17.91 14.65 -18.78
N ARG A 54 18.51 13.58 -19.30
CA ARG A 54 18.51 12.27 -18.65
C ARG A 54 19.90 11.96 -18.14
N ASP A 55 19.99 11.59 -16.86
CA ASP A 55 21.26 11.25 -16.23
C ASP A 55 21.72 9.82 -16.55
N GLU A 56 22.76 9.33 -15.86
CA GLU A 56 23.31 7.99 -16.10
C GLU A 56 22.38 6.84 -15.67
N TYR A 57 21.40 7.12 -14.80
CA TYR A 57 20.36 6.18 -14.36
C TYR A 57 19.08 6.29 -15.19
N GLY A 58 19.00 7.29 -16.08
CA GLY A 58 17.85 7.56 -16.93
C GLY A 58 16.80 8.46 -16.26
N ILE A 59 17.11 9.07 -15.13
CA ILE A 59 16.24 10.00 -14.40
C ILE A 59 16.09 11.27 -15.24
N SER A 60 14.85 11.72 -15.44
CA SER A 60 14.55 12.89 -16.28
C SER A 60 14.50 14.17 -15.45
N HIS A 61 15.28 15.17 -15.87
CA HIS A 61 15.20 16.55 -15.39
C HIS A 61 14.65 17.43 -16.51
N ILE A 62 13.47 17.98 -16.29
CA ILE A 62 12.69 18.73 -17.28
C ILE A 62 12.83 20.22 -16.98
N TYR A 63 13.44 20.95 -17.91
CA TYR A 63 13.63 22.39 -17.83
C TYR A 63 12.71 23.10 -18.82
N ALA A 64 11.78 23.90 -18.32
CA ALA A 64 10.80 24.66 -19.11
C ALA A 64 10.85 26.16 -18.76
N GLN A 65 10.24 26.99 -19.61
CA GLN A 65 10.14 28.44 -19.37
C GLN A 65 8.82 28.87 -18.71
N ASN A 66 7.85 27.96 -18.65
CA ASN A 66 6.52 28.18 -18.10
C ASN A 66 5.94 26.85 -17.56
N GLU A 67 4.93 26.95 -16.71
CA GLU A 67 4.29 25.82 -16.02
C GLU A 67 3.58 24.86 -16.97
N HIS A 68 2.86 25.39 -17.97
CA HIS A 68 2.16 24.59 -18.97
C HIS A 68 3.12 23.62 -19.69
N ASP A 69 4.22 24.14 -20.20
CA ASP A 69 5.21 23.35 -20.94
C ASP A 69 5.96 22.37 -20.03
N LEU A 70 6.14 22.69 -18.75
CA LEU A 70 6.72 21.80 -17.76
C LEU A 70 5.88 20.53 -17.60
N PHE A 71 4.58 20.68 -17.37
CA PHE A 71 3.69 19.54 -17.15
C PHE A 71 3.33 18.80 -18.43
N LEU A 72 3.20 19.50 -19.57
CA LEU A 72 3.11 18.87 -20.89
C LEU A 72 4.32 17.99 -21.15
N ALA A 73 5.53 18.48 -20.92
CA ALA A 73 6.72 17.68 -21.08
C ALA A 73 6.80 16.51 -20.08
N GLN A 74 6.37 16.71 -18.83
CA GLN A 74 6.28 15.61 -17.84
C GLN A 74 5.36 14.49 -18.33
N GLY A 75 4.16 14.83 -18.79
CA GLY A 75 3.21 13.86 -19.35
C GLY A 75 3.79 13.11 -20.55
N TYR A 76 4.46 13.81 -21.46
CA TYR A 76 5.12 13.20 -22.61
C TYR A 76 6.24 12.23 -22.19
N VAL A 77 7.09 12.63 -21.24
CA VAL A 77 8.22 11.82 -20.75
C VAL A 77 7.72 10.58 -19.99
N HIS A 78 6.73 10.73 -19.11
CA HIS A 78 6.10 9.59 -18.44
C HIS A 78 5.52 8.60 -19.45
N ALA A 79 4.80 9.07 -20.47
CA ALA A 79 4.25 8.21 -21.51
C ALA A 79 5.36 7.53 -22.33
N GLN A 80 6.38 8.29 -22.73
CA GLN A 80 7.54 7.76 -23.44
C GLN A 80 8.22 6.61 -22.69
N ASP A 81 8.39 6.75 -21.38
CA ASP A 81 9.11 5.76 -20.59
C ASP A 81 8.21 4.61 -20.10
N ARG A 82 6.93 4.88 -19.81
CA ARG A 82 6.05 3.97 -19.05
C ARG A 82 4.61 3.89 -19.55
N PHE A 83 4.31 4.20 -20.82
CA PHE A 83 2.94 4.20 -21.35
C PHE A 83 2.14 2.93 -21.01
N TRP A 84 2.74 1.74 -21.10
CA TRP A 84 2.02 0.51 -20.76
C TRP A 84 1.54 0.48 -19.29
N GLN A 85 2.39 0.92 -18.35
CA GLN A 85 2.01 0.99 -16.94
C GLN A 85 0.85 1.97 -16.76
N MET A 86 0.90 3.13 -17.40
CA MET A 86 -0.17 4.13 -17.39
C MET A 86 -1.47 3.60 -17.98
N GLU A 87 -1.38 2.91 -19.13
CA GLU A 87 -2.52 2.31 -19.82
C GLU A 87 -3.22 1.26 -18.96
N PHE A 88 -2.42 0.40 -18.34
CA PHE A 88 -2.90 -0.60 -17.41
C PHE A 88 -3.58 0.05 -16.21
N TRP A 89 -2.92 1.00 -15.56
CA TRP A 89 -3.43 1.69 -14.37
C TRP A 89 -4.70 2.49 -14.61
N ARG A 90 -4.87 3.15 -15.76
CA ARG A 90 -6.14 3.83 -16.04
C ARG A 90 -7.31 2.86 -16.21
N HIS A 91 -7.07 1.66 -16.76
CA HIS A 91 -8.10 0.64 -16.88
C HIS A 91 -8.41 0.01 -15.52
N THR A 92 -7.39 -0.27 -14.71
CA THR A 92 -7.54 -0.70 -13.33
C THR A 92 -8.35 0.30 -12.50
N GLY A 93 -7.95 1.58 -12.50
CA GLY A 93 -8.60 2.64 -11.70
C GLY A 93 -10.03 2.98 -12.11
N LEU A 94 -10.44 2.62 -13.33
CA LEU A 94 -11.79 2.86 -13.85
C LEU A 94 -12.68 1.60 -13.90
N GLY A 95 -12.16 0.44 -13.50
CA GLY A 95 -12.84 -0.85 -13.60
C GLY A 95 -13.12 -1.23 -15.05
N ARG A 96 -12.07 -1.23 -15.87
CA ARG A 96 -12.09 -1.54 -17.31
C ARG A 96 -11.02 -2.57 -17.71
N ILE A 97 -10.38 -3.28 -16.78
CA ILE A 97 -9.24 -4.16 -17.11
C ILE A 97 -9.65 -5.33 -18.01
N SER A 98 -10.91 -5.76 -17.95
CA SER A 98 -11.48 -6.77 -18.83
C SER A 98 -11.55 -6.35 -20.31
N GLU A 99 -11.45 -5.04 -20.62
CA GLU A 99 -11.26 -4.54 -21.99
C GLU A 99 -9.90 -4.95 -22.58
N ILE A 100 -8.89 -5.15 -21.71
CA ILE A 100 -7.52 -5.53 -22.09
C ILE A 100 -7.36 -7.05 -22.06
N ILE A 101 -7.72 -7.68 -20.94
CA ILE A 101 -7.40 -9.10 -20.67
C ILE A 101 -8.58 -10.06 -20.83
N GLY A 102 -9.79 -9.54 -21.11
CA GLY A 102 -11.00 -10.35 -21.30
C GLY A 102 -11.61 -10.87 -19.99
N PRO A 103 -12.31 -12.03 -20.03
CA PRO A 103 -13.02 -12.58 -18.87
C PRO A 103 -12.22 -12.71 -17.56
N PRO A 104 -10.90 -12.99 -17.56
CA PRO A 104 -10.12 -13.00 -16.32
C PRO A 104 -10.09 -11.69 -15.53
N GLY A 105 -10.38 -10.54 -16.17
CA GLY A 105 -10.44 -9.23 -15.52
C GLY A 105 -11.82 -8.85 -14.98
N LEU A 106 -12.85 -9.67 -15.24
CA LEU A 106 -14.24 -9.27 -15.07
C LEU A 106 -14.65 -9.11 -13.60
N ASP A 107 -14.18 -10.01 -12.74
CA ASP A 107 -14.49 -9.93 -11.30
C ASP A 107 -13.86 -8.70 -10.64
N PHE A 108 -12.68 -8.30 -11.12
CA PHE A 108 -12.04 -7.04 -10.71
C PHE A 108 -12.87 -5.83 -11.14
N ASP A 109 -13.28 -5.78 -12.42
CA ASP A 109 -14.09 -4.68 -12.92
C ASP A 109 -15.44 -4.60 -12.20
N ARG A 110 -16.11 -5.73 -11.93
CA ARG A 110 -17.35 -5.77 -11.13
C ARG A 110 -17.15 -5.10 -9.78
N PHE A 111 -16.09 -5.45 -9.05
CA PHE A 111 -15.80 -4.86 -7.76
C PHE A 111 -15.60 -3.34 -7.86
N ILE A 112 -14.70 -2.88 -8.74
CA ILE A 112 -14.40 -1.45 -8.90
C ILE A 112 -15.62 -0.65 -9.35
N ARG A 113 -16.46 -1.20 -10.23
CA ARG A 113 -17.69 -0.55 -10.71
C ARG A 113 -18.80 -0.56 -9.65
N THR A 114 -18.86 -1.58 -8.80
CA THR A 114 -19.77 -1.61 -7.63
C THR A 114 -19.38 -0.53 -6.63
N VAL A 115 -18.11 -0.50 -6.18
CA VAL A 115 -17.60 0.56 -5.29
C VAL A 115 -17.74 1.95 -5.94
N GLY A 116 -17.51 2.02 -7.25
CA GLY A 116 -17.81 3.20 -8.07
C GLY A 116 -16.65 4.16 -8.27
N TRP A 117 -15.40 3.68 -8.34
CA TRP A 117 -14.24 4.57 -8.51
C TRP A 117 -14.36 5.46 -9.74
N ASN A 118 -14.93 4.96 -10.84
CA ASN A 118 -15.23 5.73 -12.03
C ASN A 118 -16.17 6.92 -11.74
N ARG A 119 -17.19 6.72 -10.90
CA ARG A 119 -18.15 7.77 -10.52
C ARG A 119 -17.52 8.77 -9.56
N LEU A 120 -16.74 8.28 -8.59
CA LEU A 120 -15.99 9.12 -7.65
C LEU A 120 -14.91 9.96 -8.35
N ALA A 121 -14.22 9.41 -9.36
CA ALA A 121 -13.26 10.15 -10.17
C ALA A 121 -13.93 11.28 -10.95
N ALA A 122 -15.13 11.04 -11.51
CA ALA A 122 -15.91 12.07 -12.18
C ALA A 122 -16.39 13.17 -11.22
N GLN A 123 -16.79 12.80 -9.98
CA GLN A 123 -17.14 13.75 -8.93
C GLN A 123 -15.94 14.64 -8.55
N ASN A 124 -14.76 14.04 -8.38
CA ASN A 124 -13.52 14.77 -8.08
C ASN A 124 -13.10 15.68 -9.24
N LEU A 125 -13.22 15.21 -10.48
CA LEU A 125 -12.97 16.03 -11.67
C LEU A 125 -13.85 17.29 -11.68
N ALA A 126 -15.16 17.13 -11.45
CA ALA A 126 -16.09 18.26 -11.42
C ALA A 126 -15.72 19.30 -10.34
N TYR A 127 -15.13 18.87 -9.22
CA TYR A 127 -14.60 19.79 -8.22
C TYR A 127 -13.41 20.59 -8.74
N TYR A 128 -12.42 19.94 -9.35
CA TYR A 128 -11.24 20.64 -9.88
C TYR A 128 -11.63 21.65 -10.97
N GLU A 129 -12.57 21.29 -11.85
CA GLU A 129 -13.11 22.18 -12.88
C GLU A 129 -13.78 23.43 -12.30
N ALA A 130 -14.49 23.29 -11.18
CA ALA A 130 -15.28 24.36 -10.59
C ALA A 130 -14.49 25.23 -9.59
N GLU A 131 -13.69 24.60 -8.73
CA GLU A 131 -13.16 25.21 -7.51
C GLU A 131 -11.62 25.34 -7.51
N ALA A 132 -10.91 24.60 -8.37
CA ALA A 132 -9.44 24.60 -8.43
C ALA A 132 -8.89 24.66 -9.87
N PRO A 133 -9.20 25.72 -10.64
CA PRO A 133 -8.82 25.85 -12.05
C PRO A 133 -7.30 25.83 -12.29
N GLU A 134 -6.49 26.26 -11.33
CA GLU A 134 -5.01 26.20 -11.41
C GLU A 134 -4.50 24.75 -11.33
N VAL A 135 -5.19 23.87 -10.58
CA VAL A 135 -4.85 22.43 -10.56
C VAL A 135 -5.34 21.77 -11.84
N MET A 136 -6.51 22.18 -12.31
CA MET A 136 -7.09 21.67 -13.54
C MET A 136 -6.20 21.97 -14.76
N SER A 137 -5.64 23.18 -14.87
CA SER A 137 -4.73 23.55 -15.96
C SER A 137 -3.47 22.68 -16.01
N ILE A 138 -2.93 22.28 -14.86
CA ILE A 138 -1.79 21.36 -14.74
C ILE A 138 -2.20 19.95 -15.22
N LEU A 139 -3.36 19.45 -14.79
CA LEU A 139 -3.89 18.15 -15.22
C LEU A 139 -4.14 18.12 -16.75
N GLU A 140 -4.65 19.20 -17.31
CA GLU A 140 -4.86 19.36 -18.76
C GLU A 140 -3.52 19.37 -19.50
N ALA A 141 -2.57 20.21 -19.10
CA ALA A 141 -1.25 20.28 -19.72
C ALA A 141 -0.54 18.91 -19.70
N TYR A 142 -0.57 18.22 -18.56
CA TYR A 142 -0.05 16.86 -18.44
C TYR A 142 -0.73 15.90 -19.43
N SER A 143 -2.06 15.96 -19.52
CA SER A 143 -2.84 15.14 -20.45
C SER A 143 -2.49 15.42 -21.91
N GLU A 144 -2.28 16.69 -22.29
CA GLU A 144 -1.82 17.09 -23.62
C GLU A 144 -0.46 16.44 -23.96
N GLY A 145 0.45 16.38 -22.98
CA GLY A 145 1.74 15.71 -23.11
C GLY A 145 1.63 14.22 -23.43
N VAL A 146 0.81 13.51 -22.64
CA VAL A 146 0.53 12.09 -22.87
C VAL A 146 -0.11 11.89 -24.25
N ASN A 147 -1.05 12.75 -24.62
CA ASN A 147 -1.75 12.68 -25.90
C ASN A 147 -0.85 12.97 -27.10
N ALA A 148 0.13 13.86 -26.96
CA ALA A 148 1.15 14.07 -27.98
C ALA A 148 1.95 12.78 -28.23
N TYR A 149 2.33 12.06 -27.17
CA TYR A 149 3.00 10.76 -27.31
C TYR A 149 2.10 9.70 -27.97
N ILE A 150 0.82 9.63 -27.59
CA ILE A 150 -0.17 8.72 -28.21
C ILE A 150 -0.28 8.98 -29.71
N ALA A 151 -0.44 10.25 -30.10
CA ALA A 151 -0.62 10.66 -31.49
C ALA A 151 0.60 10.34 -32.37
N GLU A 152 1.81 10.44 -31.82
CA GLU A 152 3.06 10.16 -32.55
C GLU A 152 3.32 8.66 -32.77
N ASN A 153 2.87 7.80 -31.84
CA ASN A 153 3.26 6.40 -31.83
C ASN A 153 2.18 5.42 -32.30
N GLY A 154 0.90 5.73 -32.12
CA GLY A 154 -0.23 4.89 -32.55
C GLY A 154 -0.07 3.43 -32.11
N ASP A 155 -0.19 2.47 -33.04
CA ASP A 155 -0.05 1.03 -32.74
C ASP A 155 1.35 0.59 -32.24
N ASN A 156 2.34 1.49 -32.23
CA ASN A 156 3.71 1.19 -31.76
C ASN A 156 3.98 1.72 -30.36
N ILE A 157 2.93 2.13 -29.64
CA ILE A 157 3.05 2.84 -28.37
C ILE A 157 3.69 2.02 -27.25
N SER A 158 3.56 0.69 -27.30
CA SER A 158 4.24 -0.23 -26.39
C SER A 158 4.37 -1.63 -26.98
N LEU A 159 5.37 -2.38 -26.48
CA LEU A 159 5.55 -3.80 -26.81
C LEU A 159 4.35 -4.64 -26.35
N ASN A 160 3.80 -4.35 -25.17
CA ASN A 160 2.68 -5.10 -24.61
C ASN A 160 1.41 -4.94 -25.45
N TYR A 161 1.10 -3.72 -25.91
CA TYR A 161 0.01 -3.50 -26.88
C TYR A 161 0.25 -4.30 -28.17
N THR A 162 1.48 -4.26 -28.71
CA THR A 162 1.85 -5.02 -29.92
C THR A 162 1.66 -6.54 -29.72
N ILE A 163 1.94 -7.08 -28.54
CA ILE A 163 1.77 -8.50 -28.24
C ILE A 163 0.29 -8.84 -28.02
N LEU A 164 -0.41 -8.08 -27.16
CA LEU A 164 -1.79 -8.37 -26.79
C LEU A 164 -2.74 -8.24 -27.97
N SER A 165 -2.52 -7.29 -28.87
CA SER A 165 -3.25 -7.18 -30.14
C SER A 165 -3.08 -8.38 -31.09
N THR A 166 -2.15 -9.30 -30.82
CA THR A 166 -2.01 -10.55 -31.59
C THR A 166 -2.77 -11.73 -31.00
N VAL A 167 -3.14 -11.65 -29.71
CA VAL A 167 -3.82 -12.74 -28.98
C VAL A 167 -5.27 -12.40 -28.60
N ASN A 168 -5.57 -11.12 -28.42
CA ASN A 168 -6.89 -10.56 -28.11
C ASN A 168 -7.32 -9.60 -29.24
N ASP A 169 -8.60 -9.25 -29.28
CA ASP A 169 -9.04 -8.17 -30.16
C ASP A 169 -8.39 -6.86 -29.67
N PRO A 170 -7.76 -6.06 -30.55
CA PRO A 170 -7.13 -4.82 -30.12
C PRO A 170 -8.19 -3.88 -29.55
N TRP A 171 -7.92 -3.31 -28.37
CA TRP A 171 -8.74 -2.25 -27.80
C TRP A 171 -8.32 -0.89 -28.36
N GLU A 172 -9.23 0.08 -28.31
CA GLU A 172 -8.93 1.44 -28.75
C GLU A 172 -8.15 2.17 -27.67
N ILE A 173 -6.96 2.70 -28.01
CA ILE A 173 -6.22 3.60 -27.13
C ILE A 173 -6.88 4.97 -27.16
N GLU A 174 -7.69 5.24 -26.14
CA GLU A 174 -8.37 6.53 -25.96
C GLU A 174 -7.37 7.63 -25.54
N PRO A 175 -7.63 8.91 -25.86
CA PRO A 175 -6.87 10.02 -25.30
C PRO A 175 -6.80 9.96 -23.77
N TRP A 176 -5.67 10.39 -23.21
CA TRP A 176 -5.55 10.63 -21.79
C TRP A 176 -6.32 11.89 -21.41
N GLU A 177 -7.27 11.74 -20.51
CA GLU A 177 -8.01 12.81 -19.85
C GLU A 177 -7.63 12.92 -18.36
N PRO A 178 -7.80 14.11 -17.74
CA PRO A 178 -7.55 14.34 -16.30
C PRO A 178 -8.18 13.31 -15.36
N ILE A 179 -9.34 12.76 -15.72
CA ILE A 179 -10.00 11.71 -14.92
C ILE A 179 -9.14 10.46 -14.72
N HIS A 180 -8.26 10.11 -15.66
CA HIS A 180 -7.38 8.94 -15.53
C HIS A 180 -6.33 9.14 -14.43
N THR A 181 -5.79 10.36 -14.32
CA THR A 181 -4.90 10.75 -13.22
C THR A 181 -5.65 10.73 -11.90
N ILE A 182 -6.88 11.26 -11.88
CA ILE A 182 -7.70 11.32 -10.67
C ILE A 182 -8.09 9.93 -10.16
N ALA A 183 -8.45 9.02 -11.06
CA ALA A 183 -8.81 7.65 -10.74
C ALA A 183 -7.66 6.90 -10.05
N TRP A 184 -6.40 7.20 -10.40
CA TRP A 184 -5.25 6.61 -9.73
C TRP A 184 -5.14 7.02 -8.25
N GLY A 185 -5.50 8.26 -7.91
CA GLY A 185 -5.55 8.71 -6.51
C GLY A 185 -6.56 7.91 -5.68
N LEU A 186 -7.70 7.53 -6.26
CA LEU A 186 -8.68 6.66 -5.61
C LEU A 186 -8.17 5.22 -5.45
N ALA A 187 -7.45 4.71 -6.46
CA ALA A 187 -6.81 3.41 -6.37
C ALA A 187 -5.82 3.33 -5.21
N MET A 188 -4.94 4.34 -5.10
CA MET A 188 -4.03 4.48 -3.95
C MET A 188 -4.79 4.59 -2.63
N ALA A 189 -5.90 5.34 -2.60
CA ALA A 189 -6.68 5.52 -1.39
C ALA A 189 -7.36 4.24 -0.89
N HIS A 190 -7.74 3.34 -1.81
CA HIS A 190 -8.32 2.05 -1.45
C HIS A 190 -7.25 1.07 -0.98
N ASP A 191 -6.15 0.96 -1.74
CA ASP A 191 -5.03 0.06 -1.45
C ASP A 191 -4.37 0.34 -0.09
N LEU A 192 -4.34 1.61 0.34
CA LEU A 192 -3.73 2.03 1.60
C LEU A 192 -4.70 2.11 2.80
N GLY A 193 -5.98 1.74 2.61
CA GLY A 193 -7.01 1.72 3.66
C GLY A 193 -7.11 0.38 4.38
N GLY A 194 -7.46 -0.70 3.67
CA GLY A 194 -7.44 -2.08 4.18
C GLY A 194 -8.43 -2.44 5.30
N ASN A 195 -9.18 -1.49 5.87
CA ASN A 195 -9.96 -1.74 7.10
C ASN A 195 -11.12 -2.71 6.88
N TYR A 196 -11.83 -2.65 5.74
CA TYR A 196 -12.93 -3.57 5.47
C TYR A 196 -12.48 -5.05 5.40
N ASP A 197 -11.26 -5.31 4.92
CA ASP A 197 -10.66 -6.65 4.91
C ASP A 197 -10.34 -7.10 6.33
N ALA A 198 -9.76 -6.21 7.15
CA ALA A 198 -9.47 -6.46 8.55
C ALA A 198 -10.75 -6.73 9.37
N GLU A 199 -11.84 -5.99 9.10
CA GLU A 199 -13.15 -6.18 9.73
C GLU A 199 -13.72 -7.58 9.46
N LEU A 200 -13.67 -8.02 8.20
CA LEU A 200 -14.19 -9.33 7.81
C LEU A 200 -13.31 -10.47 8.33
N ASN A 201 -11.99 -10.31 8.31
CA ASN A 201 -11.05 -11.26 8.89
C ASN A 201 -11.24 -11.40 10.40
N ARG A 202 -11.42 -10.28 11.11
CA ARG A 202 -11.73 -10.32 12.54
C ARG A 202 -13.10 -10.97 12.79
N ALA A 203 -14.11 -10.68 11.98
CA ALA A 203 -15.42 -11.34 12.08
C ALA A 203 -15.32 -12.87 11.92
N ARG A 204 -14.46 -13.37 11.01
CA ARG A 204 -14.18 -14.81 10.85
C ARG A 204 -13.60 -15.44 12.09
N LEU A 205 -12.57 -14.81 12.64
CA LEU A 205 -11.92 -15.29 13.86
C LEU A 205 -12.89 -15.27 15.04
N ILE A 206 -13.73 -14.24 15.17
CA ILE A 206 -14.76 -14.20 16.21
C ILE A 206 -15.79 -15.32 16.02
N ALA A 207 -16.20 -15.62 14.79
CA ALA A 207 -17.10 -16.73 14.52
C ALA A 207 -16.47 -18.10 14.85
N ALA A 208 -15.16 -18.26 14.65
CA ALA A 208 -14.42 -19.48 14.93
C ALA A 208 -14.08 -19.66 16.43
N LEU A 209 -13.55 -18.63 17.07
CA LEU A 209 -12.93 -18.67 18.40
C LEU A 209 -13.77 -18.01 19.52
N GLY A 210 -14.72 -17.17 19.14
CA GLY A 210 -15.37 -16.22 20.04
C GLY A 210 -14.58 -14.93 20.22
N GLU A 211 -15.29 -13.90 20.68
CA GLU A 211 -14.79 -12.52 20.79
C GLU A 211 -13.57 -12.41 21.73
N ALA A 212 -13.71 -12.86 22.97
CA ALA A 212 -12.62 -12.76 23.96
C ALA A 212 -11.33 -13.49 23.56
N THR A 213 -11.46 -14.63 22.87
CA THR A 213 -10.29 -15.38 22.37
C THR A 213 -9.63 -14.64 21.21
N THR A 214 -10.43 -14.09 20.30
CA THR A 214 -9.94 -13.31 19.15
C THR A 214 -9.23 -12.04 19.61
N GLU A 215 -9.79 -11.30 20.58
CA GLU A 215 -9.14 -10.12 21.16
C GLU A 215 -7.80 -10.46 21.83
N SER A 216 -7.69 -11.65 22.45
CA SER A 216 -6.41 -12.10 23.03
C SER A 216 -5.36 -12.47 21.99
N LEU A 217 -5.81 -12.89 20.79
CA LEU A 217 -4.96 -13.31 19.67
C LEU A 217 -4.54 -12.13 18.79
N LEU A 218 -5.38 -11.09 18.70
CA LEU A 218 -5.13 -9.85 17.97
C LEU A 218 -5.03 -8.67 18.95
N PRO A 219 -4.00 -8.64 19.82
CA PRO A 219 -3.80 -7.53 20.74
C PRO A 219 -3.43 -6.25 19.97
N GLY A 220 -3.89 -5.11 20.48
CA GLY A 220 -3.50 -3.80 19.96
C GLY A 220 -2.03 -3.46 20.23
N TYR A 221 -1.63 -2.27 19.77
CA TYR A 221 -0.24 -1.80 19.85
C TYR A 221 0.35 -1.84 21.28
N PRO A 222 1.60 -2.31 21.46
CA PRO A 222 2.22 -2.44 22.78
C PRO A 222 2.82 -1.12 23.29
N TYR A 223 1.97 -0.11 23.55
CA TYR A 223 2.34 1.27 23.95
C TYR A 223 3.37 1.39 25.09
N LYS A 224 3.51 0.38 25.94
CA LYS A 224 4.48 0.38 27.05
C LYS A 224 5.92 0.18 26.61
N ASN A 225 6.14 -0.50 25.49
CA ASN A 225 7.45 -1.01 25.07
C ASN A 225 7.86 -0.56 23.67
N ARG A 226 7.04 0.29 23.03
CA ARG A 226 7.27 0.77 21.66
C ARG A 226 6.93 2.25 21.58
N PRO A 227 7.63 3.01 20.72
CA PRO A 227 7.45 4.45 20.62
C PRO A 227 6.10 4.82 20.01
N VAL A 228 5.70 6.07 20.13
CA VAL A 228 4.63 6.69 19.32
C VAL A 228 5.22 7.89 18.59
N ILE A 229 4.65 8.28 17.44
CA ILE A 229 5.19 9.38 16.62
C ILE A 229 5.01 10.73 17.34
N VAL A 230 3.79 10.99 17.83
CA VAL A 230 3.39 12.24 18.48
C VAL A 230 2.73 11.92 19.81
N PRO A 231 3.48 12.04 20.94
CA PRO A 231 2.88 11.91 22.26
C PRO A 231 1.77 12.94 22.47
N SER A 232 0.68 12.55 23.12
CA SER A 232 -0.46 13.45 23.38
C SER A 232 -0.08 14.67 24.23
N SER A 233 1.03 14.59 24.99
CA SER A 233 1.58 15.73 25.74
C SER A 233 2.11 16.87 24.87
N GLU A 234 2.42 16.61 23.59
CA GLU A 234 2.86 17.62 22.63
C GLU A 234 1.68 18.30 21.90
N LEU A 235 0.47 17.76 22.06
CA LEU A 235 -0.72 18.24 21.39
C LEU A 235 -1.49 19.25 22.26
N ASN A 236 -2.00 20.30 21.64
CA ASN A 236 -2.85 21.28 22.32
C ASN A 236 -4.32 20.81 22.38
N LEU A 237 -4.62 19.95 23.34
CA LEU A 237 -5.93 19.29 23.50
C LEU A 237 -6.77 19.88 24.65
N ASP A 238 -6.43 21.07 25.16
CA ASP A 238 -6.97 21.67 26.39
C ASP A 238 -8.52 21.80 26.43
N ASN A 239 -9.21 21.69 25.30
CA ASN A 239 -10.68 21.75 25.21
C ASN A 239 -11.31 20.61 24.39
N THR A 240 -10.57 19.55 24.08
CA THR A 240 -11.10 18.43 23.29
C THR A 240 -11.80 17.42 24.19
N GLU A 241 -13.06 17.12 23.89
CA GLU A 241 -13.79 16.03 24.56
C GLU A 241 -13.35 14.68 23.97
N THR A 242 -13.12 13.67 24.82
CA THR A 242 -12.79 12.32 24.37
C THR A 242 -13.94 11.74 23.55
N ASN A 243 -13.65 11.37 22.31
CA ASN A 243 -14.57 10.78 21.33
C ASN A 243 -14.07 9.41 20.84
N GLN A 244 -13.51 8.60 21.75
CA GLN A 244 -13.21 7.21 21.47
C GLN A 244 -14.39 6.32 21.90
N PRO A 245 -15.21 5.82 20.97
CA PRO A 245 -16.21 4.82 21.28
C PRO A 245 -15.54 3.52 21.74
N THR A 246 -15.84 3.08 22.97
CA THR A 246 -15.27 1.85 23.55
C THR A 246 -16.18 0.63 23.45
N ASN A 247 -17.42 0.80 22.96
CA ASN A 247 -18.39 -0.28 22.92
C ASN A 247 -18.35 -0.99 21.57
N GLN A 248 -18.14 -2.30 21.60
CA GLN A 248 -18.34 -3.17 20.45
C GLN A 248 -19.84 -3.45 20.23
N PRO A 249 -20.31 -3.55 18.97
CA PRO A 249 -21.67 -3.99 18.69
C PRO A 249 -21.88 -5.44 19.16
N VAL A 250 -23.05 -5.74 19.72
CA VAL A 250 -23.46 -7.13 19.98
C VAL A 250 -23.99 -7.71 18.69
N VAL A 251 -23.14 -8.47 18.01
CA VAL A 251 -23.43 -9.09 16.73
C VAL A 251 -23.53 -10.61 16.90
N ASP A 252 -24.55 -11.24 16.30
CA ASP A 252 -24.65 -12.70 16.28
C ASP A 252 -23.79 -13.28 15.14
N TRP A 253 -22.50 -13.42 15.40
CA TRP A 253 -21.49 -13.91 14.45
C TRP A 253 -21.80 -15.28 13.86
N LYS A 254 -22.66 -16.09 14.51
CA LYS A 254 -23.08 -17.40 13.96
C LYS A 254 -24.06 -17.27 12.80
N ASN A 255 -24.73 -16.12 12.70
CA ASN A 255 -25.66 -15.82 11.63
C ASN A 255 -25.04 -14.95 10.54
N ILE A 256 -23.91 -14.29 10.84
CA ILE A 256 -23.08 -13.65 9.83
C ILE A 256 -22.36 -14.73 9.04
N ASN A 257 -22.54 -14.73 7.72
CA ASN A 257 -21.78 -15.65 6.89
C ASN A 257 -20.32 -15.16 6.78
N THR A 258 -19.41 -15.71 7.57
CA THR A 258 -17.99 -15.32 7.51
C THR A 258 -17.20 -16.05 6.42
N THR A 259 -17.80 -16.97 5.65
CA THR A 259 -17.12 -17.60 4.50
C THR A 259 -16.90 -16.63 3.32
N LEU A 260 -17.33 -15.38 3.45
CA LEU A 260 -17.48 -14.35 2.41
C LEU A 260 -16.21 -13.73 1.82
N VAL A 261 -15.01 -14.07 2.28
CA VAL A 261 -13.77 -13.41 1.85
C VAL A 261 -12.77 -14.43 1.32
N GLY A 262 -13.03 -14.94 0.12
CA GLY A 262 -11.92 -15.41 -0.71
C GLY A 262 -11.03 -14.22 -1.07
N ALA A 263 -9.77 -14.47 -1.47
CA ALA A 263 -8.90 -13.45 -2.03
C ALA A 263 -9.68 -12.57 -2.99
N LEU A 264 -9.74 -11.27 -2.73
CA LEU A 264 -10.55 -10.37 -3.53
C LEU A 264 -9.94 -10.31 -4.93
N PRO A 265 -10.75 -10.19 -5.98
CA PRO A 265 -10.22 -9.96 -7.33
C PRO A 265 -9.26 -8.75 -7.38
N ALA A 266 -9.44 -7.79 -6.46
CA ALA A 266 -8.59 -6.63 -6.24
C ALA A 266 -7.12 -6.97 -5.97
N ASP A 267 -6.84 -8.11 -5.33
CA ASP A 267 -5.49 -8.54 -4.95
C ASP A 267 -4.62 -8.89 -6.16
N GLY A 268 -5.24 -9.26 -7.29
CA GLY A 268 -4.52 -9.62 -8.51
C GLY A 268 -3.90 -8.42 -9.24
N PHE A 269 -4.38 -7.20 -8.97
CA PHE A 269 -4.00 -5.97 -9.67
C PHE A 269 -3.76 -4.76 -8.77
N GLY A 270 -3.90 -4.91 -7.45
CA GLY A 270 -3.57 -3.90 -6.43
C GLY A 270 -2.06 -3.66 -6.30
N LEU A 271 -1.70 -2.62 -5.55
CA LEU A 271 -0.31 -2.18 -5.36
C LEU A 271 0.30 -2.77 -4.08
N GLY A 272 -0.54 -3.33 -3.20
CA GLY A 272 -0.10 -3.78 -1.88
C GLY A 272 -0.93 -4.92 -1.30
N ASN A 273 -0.74 -6.15 -1.77
CA ASN A 273 -1.02 -7.34 -0.95
C ASN A 273 0.13 -8.36 -1.09
N GLY A 274 0.86 -8.60 0.01
CA GLY A 274 2.01 -9.50 0.05
C GLY A 274 3.05 -9.16 1.13
N PRO A 275 4.01 -10.07 1.39
CA PRO A 275 5.07 -9.84 2.36
C PRO A 275 5.97 -8.65 1.95
N GLY A 276 6.33 -7.78 2.90
CA GLY A 276 7.31 -6.70 2.69
C GLY A 276 6.73 -5.30 2.38
N ILE A 277 5.43 -5.08 2.63
CA ILE A 277 4.80 -3.75 2.54
C ILE A 277 4.98 -3.00 3.87
N GLY A 278 5.24 -1.70 3.78
CA GLY A 278 5.49 -0.82 4.92
C GLY A 278 6.15 0.46 4.43
N SER A 279 6.65 1.28 5.32
CA SER A 279 7.57 2.37 4.95
C SER A 279 8.33 2.80 6.19
N ASN A 280 9.52 3.35 6.00
CA ASN A 280 10.26 4.08 7.03
C ASN A 280 10.53 5.49 6.54
N ASN A 281 10.45 6.46 7.44
CA ASN A 281 11.14 7.73 7.25
C ASN A 281 11.57 8.29 8.60
N TRP A 282 12.60 9.12 8.59
CA TRP A 282 13.03 9.83 9.77
C TRP A 282 13.72 11.13 9.41
N VAL A 283 13.69 12.08 10.34
CA VAL A 283 14.38 13.35 10.23
C VAL A 283 15.10 13.65 11.53
N VAL A 284 16.36 14.09 11.43
CA VAL A 284 17.21 14.47 12.56
C VAL A 284 17.51 15.96 12.45
N SER A 285 17.26 16.71 13.53
CA SER A 285 17.49 18.16 13.64
C SER A 285 18.95 18.51 13.44
N GLY A 286 19.20 19.68 12.80
CA GLY A 286 20.54 20.22 12.61
C GLY A 286 21.36 20.39 13.90
N ASP A 287 20.71 20.47 15.07
CA ASP A 287 21.38 20.48 16.38
C ASP A 287 22.16 19.19 16.68
N HIS A 288 21.84 18.10 15.99
CA HIS A 288 22.46 16.79 16.14
C HIS A 288 23.27 16.35 14.93
N THR A 289 23.30 17.09 13.82
CA THR A 289 23.96 16.66 12.59
C THR A 289 25.29 17.35 12.36
N ALA A 290 26.20 16.66 11.67
CA ALA A 290 27.52 17.21 11.34
C ALA A 290 27.47 18.41 10.38
N THR A 291 26.33 18.62 9.72
CA THR A 291 26.14 19.72 8.76
C THR A 291 25.58 20.98 9.42
N GLY A 292 24.99 20.87 10.61
CA GLY A 292 24.19 21.93 11.23
C GLY A 292 22.82 22.15 10.57
N LEU A 293 22.45 21.32 9.59
CA LEU A 293 21.15 21.32 8.91
C LEU A 293 20.44 19.97 9.13
N PRO A 294 19.10 19.94 9.05
CA PRO A 294 18.36 18.69 9.17
C PRO A 294 18.80 17.64 8.13
N LEU A 295 18.82 16.38 8.56
CA LEU A 295 19.00 15.23 7.67
C LEU A 295 17.71 14.43 7.65
N LEU A 296 17.12 14.27 6.47
CA LEU A 296 15.87 13.53 6.25
C LEU A 296 16.15 12.29 5.39
N ALA A 297 15.58 11.16 5.79
CA ALA A 297 15.64 9.88 5.09
C ALA A 297 14.22 9.37 4.79
N ASN A 298 14.03 8.76 3.63
CA ASN A 298 12.74 8.21 3.19
C ASN A 298 12.91 6.85 2.53
N ASP A 299 12.02 5.91 2.86
CA ASP A 299 12.06 4.51 2.42
C ASP A 299 10.64 3.92 2.29
N MET A 300 9.98 4.18 1.16
CA MET A 300 8.60 3.73 0.95
C MET A 300 8.57 2.29 0.41
N HIS A 301 8.11 1.32 1.22
CA HIS A 301 8.05 -0.11 0.86
C HIS A 301 6.68 -0.51 0.31
N LEU A 302 6.56 -0.50 -1.01
CA LEU A 302 5.41 -1.06 -1.72
C LEU A 302 5.82 -2.37 -2.41
N SER A 303 4.83 -3.11 -2.92
CA SER A 303 5.09 -4.38 -3.60
C SER A 303 6.14 -4.25 -4.70
N ILE A 304 7.12 -5.17 -4.73
CA ILE A 304 8.15 -5.19 -5.76
C ILE A 304 7.50 -5.52 -7.10
N GLN A 305 7.56 -4.58 -8.04
CA GLN A 305 7.02 -4.74 -9.38
C GLN A 305 7.96 -4.19 -10.46
N MET A 306 7.76 -4.64 -11.70
CA MET A 306 8.52 -4.19 -12.87
C MET A 306 7.54 -3.79 -13.99
N PRO A 307 7.48 -2.52 -14.40
CA PRO A 307 8.26 -1.38 -13.90
C PRO A 307 7.96 -1.01 -12.44
N SER A 308 8.91 -0.37 -11.76
CA SER A 308 8.71 0.14 -10.39
C SER A 308 7.47 1.05 -10.32
N ILE A 309 6.82 1.09 -9.16
CA ILE A 309 5.71 2.03 -8.95
C ILE A 309 6.19 3.48 -9.03
N TRP A 310 7.32 3.78 -8.38
CA TRP A 310 7.89 5.11 -8.31
C TRP A 310 8.61 5.48 -9.62
N TYR A 311 8.40 6.72 -10.08
CA TYR A 311 9.13 7.34 -11.18
C TYR A 311 9.91 8.53 -10.61
N GLU A 312 11.22 8.59 -10.80
CA GLU A 312 12.01 9.72 -10.31
C GLU A 312 12.11 10.82 -11.38
N VAL A 313 11.85 12.06 -10.99
CA VAL A 313 11.80 13.21 -11.91
C VAL A 313 12.25 14.50 -11.22
N GLY A 314 12.94 15.36 -11.95
CA GLY A 314 13.20 16.75 -11.61
C GLY A 314 12.38 17.69 -12.50
N LEU A 315 11.66 18.65 -11.91
CA LEU A 315 10.79 19.61 -12.59
C LEU A 315 11.29 21.04 -12.31
N HIS A 316 11.72 21.73 -13.37
CA HIS A 316 12.38 23.03 -13.27
C HIS A 316 11.75 24.08 -14.21
N ALA A 317 11.14 25.11 -13.64
CA ALA A 317 10.59 26.28 -14.33
C ALA A 317 10.50 27.48 -13.36
N PRO A 318 10.17 28.70 -13.80
CA PRO A 318 9.92 29.79 -12.85
C PRO A 318 8.81 29.42 -11.84
N GLY A 319 9.15 29.38 -10.54
CA GLY A 319 8.24 28.94 -9.48
C GLY A 319 8.23 27.43 -9.19
N TRP A 320 9.05 26.66 -9.91
CA TRP A 320 9.15 25.20 -9.81
C TRP A 320 10.62 24.78 -9.79
N ASP A 321 11.07 24.18 -8.69
CA ASP A 321 12.39 23.57 -8.61
C ASP A 321 12.31 22.37 -7.66
N VAL A 322 11.67 21.30 -8.13
CA VAL A 322 11.31 20.13 -7.29
C VAL A 322 11.87 18.86 -7.90
N THR A 323 12.41 17.98 -7.06
CA THR A 323 12.94 16.67 -7.48
C THR A 323 12.49 15.60 -6.48
N GLY A 324 12.11 14.43 -7.00
CA GLY A 324 11.76 13.28 -6.18
C GLY A 324 10.95 12.24 -6.93
N PHE A 325 10.12 11.51 -6.20
CA PHE A 325 9.30 10.42 -6.70
C PHE A 325 7.90 10.89 -7.08
N SER A 326 7.49 10.60 -8.32
CA SER A 326 6.15 10.73 -8.89
C SER A 326 5.56 9.35 -9.22
N PHE A 327 4.32 9.35 -9.72
CA PHE A 327 3.76 8.21 -10.45
C PHE A 327 3.69 8.52 -11.94
N ALA A 328 4.04 7.55 -12.80
CA ALA A 328 3.73 7.65 -14.21
C ALA A 328 2.21 7.65 -14.39
N GLY A 329 1.65 8.77 -14.86
CA GLY A 329 0.20 9.02 -14.90
C GLY A 329 -0.26 10.16 -13.98
N VAL A 330 0.62 10.69 -13.12
CA VAL A 330 0.31 11.77 -12.17
C VAL A 330 1.32 12.93 -12.33
N PRO A 331 0.89 14.19 -12.49
CA PRO A 331 1.78 15.34 -12.53
C PRO A 331 2.35 15.68 -11.16
N GLY A 332 3.54 16.30 -11.15
CA GLY A 332 4.24 16.72 -9.93
C GLY A 332 5.04 15.60 -9.25
N VAL A 333 5.55 15.91 -8.06
CA VAL A 333 6.35 15.04 -7.19
C VAL A 333 5.56 14.75 -5.91
N ILE A 334 5.44 13.48 -5.52
CA ILE A 334 4.65 13.06 -4.35
C ILE A 334 5.51 13.09 -3.09
N SER A 335 6.75 12.64 -3.19
CA SER A 335 7.75 12.63 -2.11
C SER A 335 9.08 13.12 -2.66
N GLY A 336 9.75 14.04 -1.98
CA GLY A 336 10.96 14.64 -2.51
C GLY A 336 11.35 15.92 -1.80
N HIS A 337 11.99 16.82 -2.54
CA HIS A 337 12.40 18.12 -2.03
C HIS A 337 12.40 19.17 -3.14
N ASN A 338 12.32 20.42 -2.73
CA ASN A 338 12.64 21.56 -3.58
C ASN A 338 13.92 22.27 -3.06
N ASP A 339 14.14 23.52 -3.45
CA ASP A 339 15.30 24.32 -3.01
C ASP A 339 15.19 24.82 -1.55
N ARG A 340 14.04 24.61 -0.89
CA ARG A 340 13.71 25.13 0.44
C ARG A 340 13.37 24.05 1.46
N ILE A 341 12.57 23.06 1.07
CA ILE A 341 11.99 22.06 1.95
C ILE A 341 12.15 20.65 1.38
N ALA A 342 12.11 19.65 2.25
CA ALA A 342 12.01 18.24 1.92
C ALA A 342 10.83 17.61 2.68
N TRP A 343 10.14 16.65 2.06
CA TRP A 343 9.07 15.91 2.69
C TRP A 343 9.08 14.45 2.28
N ALA A 344 8.61 13.61 3.18
CA ALA A 344 8.59 12.16 3.00
C ALA A 344 7.34 11.55 3.65
N LEU A 345 6.94 10.39 3.13
CA LEU A 345 5.66 9.77 3.49
C LEU A 345 5.86 8.34 4.00
N THR A 346 5.09 7.96 5.01
CA THR A 346 4.78 6.55 5.31
C THR A 346 3.26 6.41 5.45
N ASN A 347 2.72 5.19 5.28
CA ASN A 347 1.29 4.99 5.50
C ASN A 347 0.91 5.11 6.98
N VAL A 348 -0.26 5.70 7.26
CA VAL A 348 -0.83 5.74 8.62
C VAL A 348 -1.51 4.43 8.98
N GLY A 349 -2.16 3.78 8.01
CA GLY A 349 -3.09 2.67 8.24
C GLY A 349 -4.50 3.11 8.70
N PRO A 350 -4.93 4.36 8.44
CA PRO A 350 -6.06 4.93 9.18
C PRO A 350 -7.35 4.09 9.02
N ASP A 351 -8.18 4.08 10.06
CA ASP A 351 -9.50 3.48 10.01
C ASP A 351 -10.49 4.36 9.23
N VAL A 352 -10.61 4.13 7.93
CA VAL A 352 -11.32 4.99 6.95
C VAL A 352 -12.37 4.26 6.12
N GLN A 353 -12.61 3.00 6.41
CA GLN A 353 -13.64 2.16 5.79
C GLN A 353 -14.45 1.49 6.90
N ASP A 354 -15.77 1.40 6.73
CA ASP A 354 -16.64 0.63 7.62
C ASP A 354 -17.60 -0.24 6.80
N LEU A 355 -17.86 -1.44 7.28
CA LEU A 355 -18.93 -2.30 6.75
C LEU A 355 -20.21 -2.21 7.57
N TYR A 356 -21.31 -1.89 6.91
CA TYR A 356 -22.64 -1.83 7.50
C TYR A 356 -23.46 -3.05 7.06
N ILE A 357 -23.99 -3.79 8.03
CA ILE A 357 -24.94 -4.88 7.81
C ILE A 357 -26.33 -4.28 7.60
N GLU A 358 -26.78 -4.30 6.35
CA GLU A 358 -28.07 -3.79 5.93
C GLU A 358 -29.19 -4.79 6.17
N LYS A 359 -30.29 -4.30 6.75
CA LYS A 359 -31.48 -5.10 6.98
C LYS A 359 -32.45 -4.92 5.83
N ILE A 360 -32.47 -5.87 4.91
CA ILE A 360 -33.34 -5.84 3.73
C ILE A 360 -34.80 -6.17 4.08
N ASN A 361 -35.74 -5.48 3.42
CA ASN A 361 -37.16 -5.76 3.58
C ASN A 361 -37.51 -7.14 3.00
N PRO A 362 -38.01 -8.10 3.81
CA PRO A 362 -38.36 -9.44 3.33
C PRO A 362 -39.54 -9.46 2.34
N ALA A 363 -40.31 -8.37 2.25
CA ALA A 363 -41.41 -8.22 1.29
C ALA A 363 -41.00 -7.49 0.00
N ASN A 364 -39.92 -6.70 0.02
CA ASN A 364 -39.39 -5.95 -1.12
C ASN A 364 -37.85 -5.87 -1.03
N PRO A 365 -37.08 -6.70 -1.76
CA PRO A 365 -35.63 -6.71 -1.64
C PRO A 365 -34.93 -5.44 -2.16
N LEU A 366 -35.68 -4.50 -2.75
CA LEU A 366 -35.20 -3.18 -3.15
C LEU A 366 -35.41 -2.12 -2.05
N GLU A 367 -35.73 -2.54 -0.83
CA GLU A 367 -35.82 -1.66 0.34
C GLU A 367 -34.93 -2.17 1.48
N TYR A 368 -34.33 -1.26 2.22
CA TYR A 368 -33.57 -1.52 3.46
C TYR A 368 -34.13 -0.70 4.63
N GLU A 369 -33.99 -1.20 5.86
CA GLU A 369 -34.43 -0.49 7.05
C GLU A 369 -33.36 0.50 7.49
N PHE A 370 -33.74 1.76 7.71
CA PHE A 370 -32.90 2.77 8.35
C PHE A 370 -33.72 3.54 9.39
N MET A 371 -33.26 3.51 10.64
CA MET A 371 -33.90 4.17 11.78
C MET A 371 -35.40 3.84 11.94
N GLY A 372 -35.79 2.60 11.61
CA GLY A 372 -37.18 2.11 11.71
C GLY A 372 -38.07 2.40 10.51
N GLU A 373 -37.53 2.96 9.42
CA GLU A 373 -38.24 3.22 8.16
C GLU A 373 -37.64 2.38 7.02
N TRP A 374 -38.50 1.86 6.14
CA TRP A 374 -38.05 1.21 4.90
C TRP A 374 -37.74 2.29 3.85
N GLN A 375 -36.53 2.28 3.32
CA GLN A 375 -36.07 3.19 2.28
C GLN A 375 -35.74 2.40 1.02
N ASP A 376 -36.06 2.96 -0.15
CA ASP A 376 -35.67 2.38 -1.43
C ASP A 376 -34.15 2.43 -1.59
N VAL A 377 -33.56 1.39 -2.19
CA VAL A 377 -32.18 1.44 -2.67
C VAL A 377 -32.09 2.28 -3.94
N ASP A 378 -31.00 3.03 -4.10
CA ASP A 378 -30.68 3.64 -5.39
C ASP A 378 -30.08 2.57 -6.31
N ILE A 379 -30.51 2.55 -7.57
CA ILE A 379 -30.10 1.54 -8.55
C ILE A 379 -29.32 2.22 -9.67
N ILE A 380 -28.10 1.74 -9.91
CA ILE A 380 -27.25 2.18 -11.02
C ILE A 380 -27.04 0.99 -11.96
N GLU A 381 -27.32 1.18 -13.25
CA GLU A 381 -26.99 0.23 -14.29
C GLU A 381 -25.65 0.62 -14.92
N GLU A 382 -24.68 -0.29 -14.84
CA GLU A 382 -23.34 -0.16 -15.41
C GLU A 382 -23.19 -1.15 -16.58
N THR A 383 -22.38 -0.80 -17.58
CA THR A 383 -22.00 -1.71 -18.67
C THR A 383 -20.49 -1.91 -18.64
N ILE A 384 -20.06 -3.16 -18.49
CA ILE A 384 -18.65 -3.56 -18.53
C ILE A 384 -18.37 -4.19 -19.89
N LYS A 385 -17.44 -3.63 -20.63
CA LYS A 385 -16.99 -4.18 -21.92
C LYS A 385 -15.97 -5.28 -21.68
N VAL A 386 -16.11 -6.43 -22.33
CA VAL A 386 -15.24 -7.59 -22.11
C VAL A 386 -14.60 -8.03 -23.41
N ASN A 387 -13.27 -8.04 -23.46
CA ASN A 387 -12.55 -8.50 -24.64
C ASN A 387 -12.82 -9.99 -24.91
N GLY A 388 -13.25 -10.33 -26.13
CA GLY A 388 -13.54 -11.70 -26.52
C GLY A 388 -14.82 -12.29 -25.93
N ALA A 389 -15.69 -11.47 -25.32
CA ALA A 389 -17.02 -11.87 -24.83
C ALA A 389 -18.07 -10.77 -25.09
N ASP A 390 -19.33 -11.04 -24.77
CA ASP A 390 -20.39 -10.03 -24.80
C ASP A 390 -20.23 -9.06 -23.62
N ASP A 391 -20.68 -7.82 -23.79
CA ASP A 391 -20.73 -6.82 -22.71
C ASP A 391 -21.57 -7.35 -21.54
N GLU A 392 -21.11 -7.07 -20.31
CA GLU A 392 -21.84 -7.39 -19.09
C GLU A 392 -22.65 -6.20 -18.59
N LEU A 393 -23.91 -6.46 -18.23
CA LEU A 393 -24.75 -5.52 -17.50
C LEU A 393 -24.61 -5.79 -16.00
N LEU A 394 -24.08 -4.81 -15.28
CA LEU A 394 -23.95 -4.84 -13.83
C LEU A 394 -25.01 -3.92 -13.22
N THR A 395 -25.78 -4.44 -12.26
CA THR A 395 -26.68 -3.63 -11.44
C THR A 395 -26.00 -3.38 -10.08
N VAL A 396 -25.79 -2.10 -9.75
CA VAL A 396 -25.24 -1.66 -8.48
C VAL A 396 -26.36 -1.09 -7.62
N TYR A 397 -26.41 -1.49 -6.36
CA TYR A 397 -27.36 -1.00 -5.37
C TYR A 397 -26.65 -0.12 -4.35
N LEU A 398 -27.18 1.07 -4.08
CA LEU A 398 -26.65 1.97 -3.05
C LEU A 398 -27.67 2.14 -1.92
N THR A 399 -27.18 2.14 -0.69
CA THR A 399 -27.92 2.55 0.50
C THR A 399 -27.40 3.90 0.99
N HIS A 400 -27.94 4.38 2.12
CA HIS A 400 -27.44 5.55 2.82
C HIS A 400 -25.94 5.45 3.17
N HIS A 401 -25.46 4.24 3.52
CA HIS A 401 -24.07 4.04 3.93
C HIS A 401 -23.12 3.89 2.73
N GLY A 402 -23.62 3.42 1.58
CA GLY A 402 -22.85 3.31 0.35
C GLY A 402 -23.26 2.13 -0.53
N PRO A 403 -22.41 1.71 -1.47
CA PRO A 403 -22.69 0.56 -2.33
C PRO A 403 -22.77 -0.74 -1.54
N ILE A 404 -23.75 -1.57 -1.90
CA ILE A 404 -23.82 -2.95 -1.45
C ILE A 404 -22.73 -3.74 -2.15
N VAL A 405 -21.84 -4.35 -1.37
CA VAL A 405 -20.66 -5.08 -1.86
C VAL A 405 -20.78 -6.60 -1.68
N SER A 406 -21.80 -7.10 -0.99
CA SER A 406 -21.99 -8.56 -0.78
C SER A 406 -21.96 -9.40 -2.06
N ASP A 407 -22.53 -8.91 -3.16
CA ASP A 407 -22.62 -9.67 -4.42
C ASP A 407 -21.26 -9.79 -5.13
N VAL A 408 -20.31 -8.88 -4.85
CA VAL A 408 -18.96 -8.87 -5.43
C VAL A 408 -17.88 -9.33 -4.45
N ILE A 409 -18.25 -9.50 -3.18
CA ILE A 409 -17.45 -10.11 -2.09
C ILE A 409 -18.07 -11.50 -1.76
N ASP A 410 -18.43 -12.28 -2.78
CA ASP A 410 -18.89 -13.69 -2.75
C ASP A 410 -20.19 -14.06 -1.96
N GLY A 411 -21.29 -13.34 -2.21
CA GLY A 411 -22.65 -13.94 -2.27
C GLY A 411 -23.26 -14.48 -0.98
N GLY A 412 -23.09 -13.77 0.13
CA GLY A 412 -23.57 -14.16 1.47
C GLY A 412 -25.08 -14.00 1.70
N LYS A 413 -25.54 -14.44 2.87
CA LYS A 413 -26.95 -14.24 3.30
C LYS A 413 -27.24 -12.81 3.75
N ASP A 414 -26.22 -12.12 4.25
CA ASP A 414 -26.32 -10.75 4.75
C ASP A 414 -25.85 -9.75 3.70
N VAL A 415 -26.46 -8.57 3.72
CA VAL A 415 -26.18 -7.49 2.79
C VAL A 415 -25.24 -6.50 3.47
N LEU A 416 -24.04 -6.34 2.93
CA LEU A 416 -22.99 -5.46 3.43
C LEU A 416 -22.93 -4.24 2.53
N ALA A 417 -23.03 -3.05 3.10
CA ALA A 417 -22.74 -1.78 2.46
C ALA A 417 -21.39 -1.25 2.92
N LEU A 418 -20.57 -0.78 1.97
CA LEU A 418 -19.28 -0.16 2.26
C LEU A 418 -19.44 1.34 2.43
N ARG A 419 -19.01 1.89 3.57
CA ARG A 419 -18.78 3.32 3.75
C ARG A 419 -17.28 3.59 3.68
N TRP A 420 -16.86 4.53 2.84
CA TRP A 420 -15.45 4.86 2.65
C TRP A 420 -15.26 6.37 2.53
N THR A 421 -14.22 6.92 3.18
CA THR A 421 -13.96 8.36 3.20
C THR A 421 -13.70 8.97 1.81
N ALA A 422 -13.15 8.20 0.86
CA ALA A 422 -12.94 8.68 -0.51
C ALA A 422 -14.23 8.74 -1.36
N MET A 423 -15.38 8.33 -0.79
CA MET A 423 -16.69 8.61 -1.39
C MET A 423 -17.07 10.09 -1.30
N GLU A 424 -16.40 10.84 -0.44
CA GLU A 424 -16.47 12.30 -0.43
C GLU A 424 -15.51 12.90 -1.46
N THR A 425 -15.83 14.10 -1.97
CA THR A 425 -14.93 14.82 -2.90
C THR A 425 -13.55 15.03 -2.28
N THR A 426 -12.49 14.61 -2.98
CA THR A 426 -11.11 14.65 -2.50
C THR A 426 -10.27 15.68 -3.24
N ARG A 427 -9.35 16.34 -2.52
CA ARG A 427 -8.55 17.48 -3.00
C ARG A 427 -7.04 17.17 -3.01
N VAL A 428 -6.67 15.89 -2.97
CA VAL A 428 -5.27 15.47 -2.78
C VAL A 428 -4.31 16.02 -3.83
N PHE A 429 -4.73 16.17 -5.10
CA PHE A 429 -3.87 16.75 -6.14
C PHE A 429 -3.57 18.22 -5.89
N GLN A 430 -4.52 18.97 -5.32
CA GLN A 430 -4.26 20.34 -4.87
C GLN A 430 -3.18 20.35 -3.80
N SER A 431 -3.22 19.42 -2.85
CA SER A 431 -2.19 19.28 -1.82
C SER A 431 -0.82 18.99 -2.42
N ILE A 432 -0.72 18.02 -3.33
CA ILE A 432 0.54 17.64 -4.00
C ILE A 432 1.17 18.85 -4.71
N ILE A 433 0.39 19.55 -5.53
CA ILE A 433 0.86 20.73 -6.29
C ILE A 433 1.32 21.85 -5.34
N GLN A 434 0.55 22.15 -4.29
CA GLN A 434 0.93 23.18 -3.33
C GLN A 434 2.18 22.80 -2.54
N LEU A 435 2.33 21.52 -2.18
CA LEU A 435 3.51 21.01 -1.47
C LEU A 435 4.78 21.12 -2.31
N ASN A 436 4.68 20.92 -3.63
CA ASN A 436 5.82 21.08 -4.54
C ASN A 436 6.35 22.53 -4.58
N GLN A 437 5.46 23.49 -4.37
CA GLN A 437 5.75 24.93 -4.38
C GLN A 437 5.99 25.52 -2.99
N ALA A 438 5.78 24.75 -1.92
CA ALA A 438 5.88 25.23 -0.55
C ALA A 438 7.32 25.67 -0.22
N GLY A 439 7.45 26.84 0.42
CA GLY A 439 8.75 27.44 0.71
C GLY A 439 9.19 27.37 2.17
N ASN A 440 8.29 26.95 3.06
CA ASN A 440 8.49 26.92 4.52
C ASN A 440 7.43 26.03 5.19
N TYR A 441 7.47 25.93 6.53
CA TYR A 441 6.61 25.07 7.32
C TYR A 441 5.13 25.48 7.29
N ASP A 442 4.83 26.79 7.25
CA ASP A 442 3.45 27.27 7.17
C ASP A 442 2.83 26.89 5.82
N ASP A 443 3.57 27.06 4.71
CA ASP A 443 3.13 26.62 3.38
C ASP A 443 2.93 25.09 3.33
N PHE A 444 3.82 24.33 3.98
CA PHE A 444 3.71 22.87 4.12
C PHE A 444 2.42 22.47 4.85
N LYS A 445 2.15 23.08 6.01
CA LYS A 445 0.93 22.83 6.78
C LYS A 445 -0.30 23.23 5.97
N ASP A 446 -0.29 24.41 5.35
CA ASP A 446 -1.39 24.89 4.52
C ASP A 446 -1.65 23.96 3.33
N ALA A 447 -0.63 23.40 2.68
CA ALA A 447 -0.81 22.44 1.59
C ALA A 447 -1.50 21.16 2.07
N LEU A 448 -1.14 20.65 3.25
CA LEU A 448 -1.65 19.38 3.78
C LEU A 448 -3.11 19.42 4.24
N GLN A 449 -3.73 20.60 4.40
CA GLN A 449 -5.17 20.70 4.68
C GLN A 449 -6.06 20.17 3.53
N TYR A 450 -5.49 20.06 2.32
CA TYR A 450 -6.16 19.54 1.13
C TYR A 450 -5.90 18.04 0.92
N TRP A 451 -5.05 17.41 1.72
CA TRP A 451 -4.74 15.99 1.63
C TRP A 451 -5.83 15.16 2.33
N ASP A 452 -6.96 14.99 1.65
CA ASP A 452 -8.13 14.32 2.24
C ASP A 452 -7.93 12.79 2.37
N VAL A 453 -7.33 12.14 1.36
CA VAL A 453 -7.08 10.69 1.30
C VAL A 453 -5.90 10.36 0.35
N PRO A 454 -5.24 9.19 0.50
CA PRO A 454 -5.19 8.38 1.71
C PRO A 454 -4.45 9.11 2.83
N SER A 455 -4.77 8.86 4.10
CA SER A 455 -4.02 9.46 5.22
C SER A 455 -2.57 8.99 5.21
N GLN A 456 -1.63 9.91 5.41
CA GLN A 456 -0.19 9.62 5.41
C GLN A 456 0.50 10.23 6.62
N ASN A 457 1.62 9.65 7.01
CA ASN A 457 2.56 10.21 7.95
C ASN A 457 3.53 11.07 7.14
N VAL A 458 3.41 12.40 7.20
CA VAL A 458 4.27 13.30 6.41
C VAL A 458 5.30 13.94 7.32
N ILE A 459 6.58 13.60 7.15
CA ILE A 459 7.68 14.31 7.81
C ILE A 459 8.23 15.41 6.91
N TYR A 460 8.84 16.41 7.53
CA TYR A 460 9.31 17.63 6.91
C TYR A 460 10.69 18.03 7.44
N ALA A 461 11.49 18.63 6.56
CA ALA A 461 12.73 19.32 6.89
C ALA A 461 12.89 20.58 6.04
N ASP A 462 13.54 21.64 6.55
CA ASP A 462 13.88 22.81 5.74
C ASP A 462 15.27 23.40 5.96
N VAL A 463 15.62 24.31 5.06
CA VAL A 463 16.88 25.05 5.08
C VAL A 463 16.98 26.08 6.22
N GLU A 464 15.91 26.32 6.98
CA GLU A 464 15.91 27.18 8.18
C GLU A 464 16.21 26.38 9.46
N GLY A 465 16.26 25.05 9.36
CA GLY A 465 16.59 24.15 10.44
C GLY A 465 15.39 23.48 11.09
N ASN A 466 14.18 23.68 10.56
CA ASN A 466 12.99 23.08 11.13
C ASN A 466 12.86 21.61 10.73
N ILE A 467 12.36 20.80 11.66
CA ILE A 467 11.87 19.45 11.42
C ILE A 467 10.42 19.36 11.90
N ALA A 468 9.57 18.68 11.15
CA ALA A 468 8.17 18.56 11.52
C ALA A 468 7.53 17.25 11.06
N TYR A 469 6.34 17.00 11.60
CA TYR A 469 5.45 15.91 11.23
C TYR A 469 4.00 16.41 11.17
N GLN A 470 3.23 15.89 10.23
CA GLN A 470 1.79 16.08 10.13
C GLN A 470 1.13 14.77 9.68
N THR A 471 0.04 14.38 10.34
CA THR A 471 -0.94 13.42 9.81
C THR A 471 -2.06 14.20 9.12
N PRO A 472 -2.21 14.21 7.79
CA PRO A 472 -3.39 14.74 7.16
C PRO A 472 -4.32 13.62 6.70
N GLY A 473 -5.61 13.89 6.64
CA GLY A 473 -6.59 12.93 6.13
C GLY A 473 -7.98 13.19 6.69
N ARG A 474 -8.98 12.57 6.07
CA ARG A 474 -10.33 12.45 6.62
C ARG A 474 -10.43 11.15 7.40
N ILE A 475 -10.47 11.25 8.72
CA ILE A 475 -10.68 10.12 9.62
C ILE A 475 -12.04 10.31 10.30
N PRO A 476 -12.98 9.34 10.19
CA PRO A 476 -14.33 9.48 10.68
C PRO A 476 -14.41 9.54 12.21
N ILE A 477 -15.25 10.43 12.73
CA ILE A 477 -15.72 10.37 14.12
C ILE A 477 -17.00 9.55 14.12
N ARG A 478 -17.00 8.44 14.87
CA ARG A 478 -18.13 7.50 14.97
C ARG A 478 -18.95 7.77 16.23
N LYS A 479 -20.28 7.67 16.12
CA LYS A 479 -21.18 7.68 17.29
C LYS A 479 -20.90 6.54 18.26
N ASN A 480 -20.59 5.37 17.72
CA ASN A 480 -20.32 4.14 18.45
C ASN A 480 -19.55 3.15 17.56
N GLY A 481 -18.99 2.09 18.15
CA GLY A 481 -18.15 1.12 17.45
C GLY A 481 -16.75 1.66 17.14
N ASN A 482 -15.77 0.78 17.09
CA ASN A 482 -14.36 1.14 16.92
C ASN A 482 -13.76 0.67 15.57
N GLY A 483 -14.62 0.46 14.56
CA GLY A 483 -14.20 0.10 13.19
C GLY A 483 -13.56 -1.28 13.04
N LEU A 484 -13.55 -2.11 14.08
CA LEU A 484 -12.87 -3.41 14.02
C LEU A 484 -13.70 -4.52 13.39
N ILE A 485 -15.00 -4.30 13.23
CA ILE A 485 -15.95 -5.31 12.78
C ILE A 485 -17.20 -4.68 12.14
N PRO A 486 -17.91 -5.41 11.26
CA PRO A 486 -19.13 -4.89 10.64
C PRO A 486 -20.22 -4.54 11.66
N VAL A 487 -20.90 -3.42 11.44
CA VAL A 487 -21.90 -2.85 12.36
C VAL A 487 -23.33 -2.89 11.79
N PRO A 488 -24.38 -2.95 12.65
CA PRO A 488 -25.77 -2.81 12.19
C PRO A 488 -26.07 -1.47 11.48
N GLY A 489 -26.54 -1.51 10.23
CA GLY A 489 -26.91 -0.32 9.47
C GLY A 489 -28.32 0.23 9.74
N TRP A 490 -29.22 -0.56 10.33
CA TRP A 490 -30.62 -0.14 10.46
C TRP A 490 -30.92 0.71 11.70
N THR A 491 -29.98 0.86 12.64
CA THR A 491 -30.23 1.49 13.95
C THR A 491 -29.91 2.98 13.98
N GLY A 492 -28.96 3.45 13.16
CA GLY A 492 -28.38 4.79 13.24
C GLY A 492 -27.45 5.01 14.45
N GLU A 493 -27.08 3.95 15.16
CA GLU A 493 -26.19 4.02 16.34
C GLU A 493 -24.71 4.12 15.98
N TYR A 494 -24.32 3.71 14.77
CA TYR A 494 -22.93 3.60 14.32
C TYR A 494 -22.56 4.66 13.25
N GLU A 495 -23.46 5.61 12.98
CA GLU A 495 -23.22 6.66 11.98
C GLU A 495 -21.94 7.46 12.24
N TRP A 496 -21.35 7.93 11.15
CA TRP A 496 -20.30 8.95 11.20
C TRP A 496 -20.91 10.34 11.49
N GLU A 497 -20.32 11.09 12.41
CA GLU A 497 -20.76 12.45 12.76
C GLU A 497 -19.93 13.55 12.08
N GLY A 498 -18.82 13.17 11.45
CA GLY A 498 -17.90 14.07 10.78
C GLY A 498 -16.50 13.49 10.72
N TRP A 499 -15.51 14.38 10.66
CA TRP A 499 -14.10 14.03 10.59
C TRP A 499 -13.36 14.63 11.78
N ILE A 500 -12.24 14.03 12.17
CA ILE A 500 -11.29 14.69 13.07
C ILE A 500 -10.93 16.06 12.46
N PRO A 501 -11.10 17.18 13.18
CA PRO A 501 -10.75 18.49 12.67
C PRO A 501 -9.26 18.57 12.31
N TYR A 502 -8.91 19.23 11.21
CA TYR A 502 -7.52 19.31 10.74
C TYR A 502 -6.54 19.85 11.79
N ASP A 503 -6.94 20.86 12.56
CA ASP A 503 -6.12 21.43 13.64
C ASP A 503 -6.00 20.53 14.88
N GLU A 504 -6.80 19.46 14.97
CA GLU A 504 -6.73 18.45 16.03
C GLU A 504 -6.06 17.15 15.54
N MET A 505 -5.72 17.05 14.25
CA MET A 505 -4.91 15.96 13.72
C MET A 505 -3.48 16.02 14.29
N PRO A 506 -2.82 14.87 14.52
CA PRO A 506 -1.49 14.86 15.12
C PRO A 506 -0.47 15.62 14.28
N ALA A 507 0.27 16.50 14.93
CA ALA A 507 1.32 17.31 14.33
C ALA A 507 2.42 17.58 15.36
N LEU A 508 3.65 17.74 14.88
CA LEU A 508 4.82 18.00 15.72
C LEU A 508 5.77 18.95 14.98
N LEU A 509 6.31 19.94 15.67
CA LEU A 509 7.29 20.89 15.13
C LEU A 509 8.45 21.04 16.11
N ASN A 510 9.67 20.75 15.66
CA ASN A 510 10.91 20.93 16.41
C ASN A 510 10.86 20.36 17.84
N PRO A 511 10.59 19.05 18.01
CA PRO A 511 10.56 18.45 19.34
C PRO A 511 11.91 18.58 20.06
N GLU A 512 11.91 18.71 21.39
CA GLU A 512 13.13 18.95 22.18
C GLU A 512 14.18 17.83 22.04
N TRP A 513 13.75 16.58 21.76
CA TRP A 513 14.66 15.45 21.55
C TRP A 513 15.30 15.42 20.15
N GLY A 514 14.85 16.30 19.23
CA GLY A 514 15.59 16.63 18.02
C GLY A 514 15.54 15.61 16.87
N TYR A 515 14.60 14.66 16.88
CA TYR A 515 14.37 13.77 15.73
C TYR A 515 12.90 13.33 15.65
N ILE A 516 12.47 12.85 14.48
CA ILE A 516 11.14 12.24 14.28
C ILE A 516 11.33 10.97 13.46
N VAL A 517 10.65 9.90 13.85
CA VAL A 517 10.68 8.60 13.17
C VAL A 517 9.25 8.19 12.86
N THR A 518 9.00 7.71 11.65
CA THR A 518 7.74 7.04 11.31
C THR A 518 8.04 5.72 10.62
N ALA A 519 7.36 4.67 11.05
CA ALA A 519 7.56 3.31 10.54
C ALA A 519 6.25 2.50 10.59
N ASN A 520 5.14 3.16 10.25
CA ASN A 520 3.75 2.66 10.35
C ASN A 520 3.30 2.24 11.76
N HIS A 521 4.10 2.58 12.78
CA HIS A 521 3.76 2.37 14.18
C HIS A 521 2.76 3.43 14.65
N ALA A 522 2.21 3.24 15.86
CA ALA A 522 1.18 4.12 16.40
C ALA A 522 1.54 5.61 16.33
N VAL A 523 0.64 6.39 15.73
CA VAL A 523 0.82 7.84 15.57
C VAL A 523 0.78 8.56 16.91
N VAL A 524 -0.13 8.15 17.79
CA VAL A 524 -0.44 8.78 19.07
C VAL A 524 -0.51 7.72 20.17
N ASP A 525 -0.45 8.15 21.43
CA ASP A 525 -0.68 7.28 22.59
C ASP A 525 -2.18 7.11 22.93
N GLU A 526 -2.47 6.29 23.94
CA GLU A 526 -3.82 5.97 24.41
C GLU A 526 -4.59 7.18 24.98
N ASP A 527 -3.91 8.31 25.27
CA ASP A 527 -4.54 9.50 25.83
C ASP A 527 -5.13 10.43 24.73
N TYR A 528 -4.87 10.15 23.45
CA TYR A 528 -5.40 10.94 22.33
C TYR A 528 -6.93 10.77 22.20
N PRO A 529 -7.70 11.87 22.07
CA PRO A 529 -9.15 11.83 22.23
C PRO A 529 -9.91 11.20 21.07
N TYR A 530 -9.29 10.99 19.91
CA TYR A 530 -9.94 10.41 18.72
C TYR A 530 -9.39 9.03 18.39
N LEU A 531 -10.18 8.23 17.70
CA LEU A 531 -9.73 6.95 17.16
C LEU A 531 -9.15 7.19 15.75
N ILE A 532 -7.87 6.88 15.57
CA ILE A 532 -7.22 6.87 14.25
C ILE A 532 -7.18 5.45 13.69
N GLU A 533 -6.69 4.51 14.48
CA GLU A 533 -6.56 3.09 14.16
C GLU A 533 -6.30 2.28 15.45
N ILE A 534 -6.53 0.97 15.41
CA ILE A 534 -6.16 0.00 16.46
C ILE A 534 -5.07 -0.97 15.99
N ASP A 535 -5.10 -1.38 14.72
CA ASP A 535 -4.26 -2.42 14.12
C ASP A 535 -2.90 -1.90 13.59
N TRP A 536 -2.25 -1.06 14.37
CA TRP A 536 -0.93 -0.49 14.07
C TRP A 536 0.14 -1.56 13.82
N ALA A 537 1.16 -1.23 13.01
CA ALA A 537 2.37 -2.05 12.93
C ALA A 537 3.02 -2.19 14.32
N ASN A 538 3.67 -3.33 14.59
CA ASN A 538 4.13 -3.73 15.92
C ASN A 538 5.16 -2.80 16.61
N GLY A 539 5.73 -1.83 15.90
CA GLY A 539 6.67 -0.84 16.43
C GLY A 539 8.14 -1.26 16.43
N ASP A 540 8.49 -2.48 16.02
CA ASP A 540 9.89 -2.96 16.09
C ASP A 540 10.82 -2.12 15.22
N ARG A 541 10.43 -1.86 13.97
CA ARG A 541 11.21 -1.00 13.06
C ARG A 541 11.42 0.40 13.64
N ALA A 542 10.35 0.96 14.22
CA ALA A 542 10.39 2.28 14.85
C ALA A 542 11.37 2.32 16.03
N GLN A 543 11.29 1.30 16.89
CA GLN A 543 12.19 1.16 18.04
C GLN A 543 13.63 1.05 17.56
N ARG A 544 13.91 0.20 16.56
CA ARG A 544 15.25 -0.02 16.06
C ARG A 544 15.86 1.24 15.43
N ILE A 545 15.10 1.95 14.59
CA ILE A 545 15.54 3.22 14.01
C ILE A 545 15.82 4.25 15.12
N THR A 546 14.94 4.34 16.12
CA THR A 546 15.10 5.23 17.27
C THR A 546 16.38 4.92 18.04
N ASP A 547 16.60 3.64 18.39
CA ASP A 547 17.79 3.19 19.13
C ASP A 547 19.09 3.54 18.39
N MET A 548 19.11 3.39 17.06
CA MET A 548 20.28 3.71 16.24
C MET A 548 20.51 5.21 16.12
N ILE A 549 19.46 6.03 15.98
CA ILE A 549 19.57 7.50 15.99
C ILE A 549 20.11 7.98 17.34
N GLU A 550 19.52 7.52 18.44
CA GLU A 550 19.97 7.88 19.79
C GLU A 550 21.42 7.45 20.03
N ALA A 551 21.80 6.25 19.58
CA ALA A 551 23.17 5.76 19.66
C ALA A 551 24.14 6.60 18.83
N ALA A 552 23.75 7.08 17.64
CA ALA A 552 24.56 7.95 16.81
C ALA A 552 24.75 9.33 17.48
N ILE A 553 23.66 9.94 17.96
CA ILE A 553 23.68 11.22 18.72
C ILE A 553 24.59 11.12 19.95
N ALA A 554 24.52 10.00 20.69
CA ALA A 554 25.35 9.79 21.87
C ALA A 554 26.84 9.64 21.54
N GLN A 555 27.18 9.22 20.31
CA GLN A 555 28.56 9.05 19.84
C GLN A 555 29.14 10.34 19.24
N GLY A 556 28.30 11.23 18.72
CA GLY A 556 28.72 12.52 18.15
C GLY A 556 27.67 13.09 17.20
N ASP A 557 28.13 13.94 16.28
CA ASP A 557 27.24 14.54 15.29
C ASP A 557 26.85 13.50 14.22
N VAL A 558 25.54 13.35 13.98
CA VAL A 558 24.94 12.44 13.00
C VAL A 558 25.33 12.83 11.58
N THR A 559 25.70 11.84 10.77
CA THR A 559 26.14 11.99 9.38
C THR A 559 25.22 11.26 8.40
N LEU A 560 25.43 11.49 7.10
CA LEU A 560 24.76 10.71 6.05
C LEU A 560 25.14 9.22 6.08
N ASP A 561 26.35 8.88 6.54
CA ASP A 561 26.79 7.48 6.66
C ASP A 561 26.04 6.77 7.80
N ASP A 562 25.66 7.49 8.87
CA ASP A 562 24.83 6.94 9.94
C ASP A 562 23.40 6.67 9.44
N LEU A 563 22.81 7.61 8.67
CA LEU A 563 21.53 7.41 8.00
C LEU A 563 21.56 6.19 7.06
N ALA A 564 22.62 6.04 6.25
CA ALA A 564 22.79 4.88 5.39
C ALA A 564 22.92 3.58 6.21
N THR A 565 23.62 3.62 7.35
CA THR A 565 23.76 2.47 8.24
C THR A 565 22.41 2.04 8.82
N ILE A 566 21.54 2.99 9.18
CA ILE A 566 20.17 2.71 9.63
C ILE A 566 19.34 2.06 8.52
N HIS A 567 19.41 2.57 7.28
CA HIS A 567 18.69 1.98 6.14
C HIS A 567 19.07 0.52 5.85
N PHE A 568 20.33 0.15 6.07
CA PHE A 568 20.83 -1.19 5.81
C PHE A 568 20.85 -2.10 7.05
N ASP A 569 20.33 -1.63 8.19
CA ASP A 569 20.20 -2.49 9.37
C ASP A 569 19.17 -3.59 9.13
N SER A 570 19.49 -4.78 9.65
CA SER A 570 18.69 -5.99 9.43
C SER A 570 18.46 -6.74 10.75
N GLU A 571 18.45 -6.02 11.88
CA GLU A 571 18.27 -6.63 13.19
C GLU A 571 16.81 -7.02 13.44
N SER A 572 16.58 -8.27 13.82
CA SER A 572 15.25 -8.79 14.11
C SER A 572 14.94 -8.74 15.61
N LEU A 573 14.11 -7.77 16.03
CA LEU A 573 13.64 -7.64 17.43
C LEU A 573 12.71 -8.81 17.82
N LEU A 574 12.02 -9.40 16.85
CA LEU A 574 11.30 -10.65 17.02
C LEU A 574 12.27 -11.79 17.38
N ALA A 575 13.36 -11.94 16.62
CA ALA A 575 14.41 -12.90 16.96
C ALA A 575 15.03 -12.63 18.33
N GLU A 576 15.25 -11.36 18.70
CA GLU A 576 15.75 -10.99 20.03
C GLU A 576 14.89 -11.61 21.16
N THR A 577 13.58 -11.65 20.96
CA THR A 577 12.63 -12.23 21.92
C THR A 577 12.74 -13.76 22.01
N TYR A 578 12.99 -14.44 20.88
CA TYR A 578 12.96 -15.91 20.80
C TYR A 578 14.31 -16.60 20.97
N VAL A 579 15.41 -16.03 20.46
CA VAL A 579 16.75 -16.63 20.51
C VAL A 579 17.16 -17.07 21.94
N PRO A 580 16.89 -16.29 23.01
CA PRO A 580 17.17 -16.73 24.38
C PRO A 580 16.46 -18.03 24.78
N LEU A 581 15.29 -18.32 24.21
CA LEU A 581 14.51 -19.52 24.51
C LEU A 581 15.17 -20.80 23.98
N PHE A 582 15.96 -20.70 22.90
CA PHE A 582 16.73 -21.83 22.35
C PHE A 582 17.77 -22.38 23.33
N SER A 583 18.16 -21.63 24.36
CA SER A 583 19.04 -22.10 25.44
C SER A 583 18.41 -23.21 26.30
N ARG A 584 17.08 -23.37 26.23
CA ARG A 584 16.33 -24.41 26.95
C ARG A 584 16.07 -25.65 26.09
N LEU A 585 16.36 -25.58 24.79
CA LEU A 585 16.08 -26.65 23.84
C LEU A 585 17.30 -27.56 23.68
N SER A 586 17.03 -28.86 23.58
CA SER A 586 18.00 -29.89 23.19
C SER A 586 17.28 -31.00 22.44
N SER A 587 17.95 -31.61 21.46
CA SER A 587 17.44 -32.75 20.72
C SER A 587 18.48 -33.86 20.64
N ASP A 588 18.02 -35.10 20.63
CA ASP A 588 18.86 -36.27 20.30
C ASP A 588 19.06 -36.41 18.78
N ASP A 589 18.25 -35.70 17.98
CA ASP A 589 18.47 -35.57 16.54
C ASP A 589 19.65 -34.60 16.28
N PRO A 590 20.72 -35.06 15.60
CA PRO A 590 21.91 -34.27 15.40
C PRO A 590 21.68 -33.03 14.54
N ASP A 591 20.75 -33.07 13.59
CA ASP A 591 20.48 -31.96 12.68
C ASP A 591 19.64 -30.89 13.40
N VAL A 592 18.62 -31.31 14.16
CA VAL A 592 17.87 -30.41 15.05
C VAL A 592 18.79 -29.76 16.08
N GLN A 593 19.68 -30.52 16.71
CA GLN A 593 20.65 -29.96 17.66
C GLN A 593 21.59 -28.96 16.98
N ALA A 594 22.06 -29.24 15.77
CA ALA A 594 22.93 -28.34 15.02
C ALA A 594 22.23 -27.02 14.63
N ALA A 595 20.92 -27.06 14.34
CA ALA A 595 20.11 -25.87 14.09
C ALA A 595 19.93 -25.04 15.37
N ILE A 596 19.64 -25.68 16.50
CA ILE A 596 19.54 -25.00 17.81
C ILE A 596 20.84 -24.24 18.13
N GLU A 597 22.01 -24.87 17.96
CA GLU A 597 23.29 -24.21 18.26
C GLU A 597 23.58 -23.03 17.31
N ARG A 598 23.15 -23.10 16.05
CA ARG A 598 23.28 -21.98 15.09
C ARG A 598 22.45 -20.79 15.52
N ILE A 599 21.17 -21.02 15.82
CA ILE A 599 20.25 -19.96 16.24
C ILE A 599 20.73 -19.33 17.56
N ARG A 600 21.21 -20.12 18.52
CA ARG A 600 21.81 -19.58 19.78
C ARG A 600 23.02 -18.70 19.56
N GLY A 601 23.82 -18.97 18.53
CA GLY A 601 25.02 -18.21 18.19
C GLY A 601 24.78 -17.03 17.27
N TRP A 602 23.53 -16.78 16.87
CA TRP A 602 23.18 -15.72 15.93
C TRP A 602 23.27 -14.34 16.58
N ASP A 603 23.71 -13.37 15.79
CA ASP A 603 23.79 -11.95 16.14
C ASP A 603 22.53 -11.17 15.74
N LEU A 604 21.43 -11.86 15.44
CA LEU A 604 20.10 -11.30 15.12
C LEU A 604 20.01 -10.52 13.80
N GLN A 605 21.07 -10.55 12.99
CA GLN A 605 21.17 -9.82 11.73
C GLN A 605 20.80 -10.71 10.54
N GLU A 606 19.81 -10.27 9.77
CA GLU A 606 19.25 -10.95 8.59
C GLU A 606 20.04 -10.69 7.31
N ARG A 607 21.36 -10.87 7.41
CA ARG A 607 22.25 -10.72 6.26
C ARG A 607 22.06 -11.87 5.27
N ARG A 608 22.36 -11.59 4.00
CA ARG A 608 22.33 -12.57 2.90
C ARG A 608 23.10 -13.86 3.17
N ASP A 609 24.17 -13.81 3.96
CA ASP A 609 25.03 -14.94 4.31
C ASP A 609 24.72 -15.58 5.67
N SER A 610 23.57 -15.24 6.27
CA SER A 610 23.17 -15.69 7.60
C SER A 610 22.29 -16.95 7.55
N VAL A 611 22.92 -18.13 7.61
CA VAL A 611 22.22 -19.42 7.83
C VAL A 611 21.28 -19.38 9.05
N PRO A 612 21.67 -18.87 10.24
CA PRO A 612 20.74 -18.83 11.37
C PRO A 612 19.54 -17.91 11.16
N ALA A 613 19.66 -16.83 10.35
CA ALA A 613 18.51 -16.00 10.00
C ALA A 613 17.50 -16.81 9.16
N ALA A 614 17.96 -17.50 8.11
CA ALA A 614 17.09 -18.34 7.30
C ALA A 614 16.41 -19.44 8.13
N LEU A 615 17.17 -20.09 9.03
CA LEU A 615 16.60 -21.06 9.97
C LEU A 615 15.53 -20.44 10.86
N PHE A 616 15.78 -19.25 11.41
CA PHE A 616 14.86 -18.57 12.31
C PHE A 616 13.56 -18.14 11.60
N GLU A 617 13.65 -17.55 10.41
CA GLU A 617 12.47 -17.08 9.68
C GLU A 617 11.52 -18.23 9.32
N ILE A 618 12.06 -19.33 8.78
CA ILE A 618 11.24 -20.50 8.48
C ILE A 618 10.77 -21.18 9.78
N PHE A 619 11.57 -21.18 10.84
CA PHE A 619 11.13 -21.61 12.17
C PHE A 619 9.95 -20.81 12.68
N TYR A 620 9.99 -19.48 12.56
CA TYR A 620 8.92 -18.62 13.02
C TYR A 620 7.63 -18.87 12.24
N MET A 621 7.70 -18.98 10.92
CA MET A 621 6.53 -19.31 10.09
C MET A 621 5.93 -20.68 10.47
N ASN A 622 6.76 -21.69 10.70
CA ASN A 622 6.30 -23.00 11.17
C ASN A 622 5.78 -22.95 12.62
N LEU A 623 6.33 -22.06 13.46
CA LEU A 623 5.86 -21.87 14.82
C LEU A 623 4.45 -21.29 14.82
N VAL A 624 4.18 -20.30 13.98
CA VAL A 624 2.84 -19.72 13.80
C VAL A 624 1.84 -20.82 13.42
N GLU A 625 2.18 -21.65 12.43
CA GLU A 625 1.32 -22.77 12.03
C GLU A 625 1.11 -23.77 13.16
N VAL A 626 2.18 -24.22 13.83
CA VAL A 626 2.10 -25.21 14.91
C VAL A 626 1.31 -24.71 16.12
N VAL A 627 1.37 -23.41 16.42
CA VAL A 627 0.69 -22.78 17.56
C VAL A 627 -0.79 -22.49 17.32
N LEU A 628 -1.18 -22.18 16.07
CA LEU A 628 -2.53 -21.68 15.79
C LEU A 628 -3.43 -22.70 15.09
N GLN A 629 -2.86 -23.63 14.31
CA GLN A 629 -3.63 -24.43 13.35
C GLN A 629 -4.72 -25.31 14.01
N ASP A 630 -4.52 -25.80 15.22
CA ASP A 630 -5.51 -26.64 15.91
C ASP A 630 -6.72 -25.84 16.40
N ASP A 631 -6.51 -24.59 16.81
CA ASP A 631 -7.56 -23.69 17.28
C ASP A 631 -8.34 -23.03 16.14
N VAL A 632 -7.65 -22.51 15.11
CA VAL A 632 -8.29 -21.74 14.02
C VAL A 632 -8.54 -22.56 12.75
N GLY A 633 -7.90 -23.72 12.61
CA GLY A 633 -7.89 -24.50 11.38
C GLY A 633 -6.87 -23.98 10.36
N PRO A 634 -6.48 -24.80 9.37
CA PRO A 634 -5.39 -24.48 8.43
C PRO A 634 -5.68 -23.24 7.57
N ASP A 635 -6.95 -22.95 7.28
CA ASP A 635 -7.33 -21.86 6.37
C ASP A 635 -7.26 -20.48 7.04
N LEU A 636 -7.29 -20.42 8.39
CA LEU A 636 -7.31 -19.15 9.15
C LEU A 636 -5.98 -18.85 9.87
N VAL A 637 -4.94 -19.66 9.70
CA VAL A 637 -3.65 -19.46 10.38
C VAL A 637 -3.03 -18.10 10.04
N GLN A 638 -3.09 -17.69 8.77
CA GLN A 638 -2.54 -16.40 8.34
C GLN A 638 -3.39 -15.24 8.85
N ASP A 639 -4.73 -15.35 8.78
CA ASP A 639 -5.66 -14.35 9.33
C ASP A 639 -5.47 -14.15 10.84
N ALA A 640 -5.10 -15.22 11.55
CA ALA A 640 -4.86 -15.25 12.99
C ALA A 640 -3.44 -14.80 13.40
N HIS A 641 -2.54 -14.57 12.45
CA HIS A 641 -1.15 -14.24 12.77
C HIS A 641 -1.02 -12.79 13.22
N SER A 642 -0.47 -12.59 14.42
CA SER A 642 -0.10 -11.27 14.95
C SER A 642 1.31 -11.31 15.55
N SER A 643 2.25 -10.54 14.99
CA SER A 643 3.61 -10.47 15.55
C SER A 643 3.61 -9.91 16.98
N ILE A 644 2.71 -8.97 17.29
CA ILE A 644 2.51 -8.42 18.65
C ILE A 644 2.14 -9.55 19.62
N PHE A 645 1.19 -10.40 19.23
CA PHE A 645 0.81 -11.57 20.03
C PHE A 645 1.99 -12.53 20.23
N PHE A 646 2.76 -12.84 19.17
CA PHE A 646 3.89 -13.75 19.28
C PHE A 646 5.03 -13.21 20.17
N HIS A 647 5.29 -11.89 20.16
CA HIS A 647 6.20 -11.27 21.14
C HIS A 647 5.75 -11.48 22.59
N ALA A 648 4.46 -11.33 22.86
CA ALA A 648 3.90 -11.55 24.20
C ALA A 648 3.93 -13.04 24.56
N LEU A 649 3.46 -13.91 23.66
CA LEU A 649 3.36 -15.35 23.83
C LEU A 649 4.71 -16.00 24.15
N ALA A 650 5.79 -15.53 23.52
CA ALA A 650 7.15 -15.97 23.80
C ALA A 650 7.51 -15.87 25.29
N ASN A 651 6.95 -14.91 26.02
CA ASN A 651 7.20 -14.67 27.45
C ASN A 651 6.19 -15.35 28.38
N GLU A 652 5.19 -16.06 27.83
CA GLU A 652 4.13 -16.74 28.58
C GLU A 652 4.19 -18.27 28.40
N PRO A 653 5.10 -18.98 29.09
CA PRO A 653 5.32 -20.42 28.88
C PRO A 653 4.13 -21.31 29.28
N ASN A 654 3.12 -20.76 29.95
CA ASN A 654 1.92 -21.49 30.38
C ASN A 654 0.66 -21.04 29.63
N ALA A 655 0.80 -20.21 28.59
CA ALA A 655 -0.32 -19.80 27.74
C ALA A 655 -1.03 -21.02 27.14
N ILE A 656 -2.33 -20.89 26.93
CA ILE A 656 -3.15 -21.98 26.36
C ILE A 656 -2.74 -22.32 24.93
N TRP A 657 -2.26 -21.34 24.18
CA TRP A 657 -1.81 -21.45 22.78
C TRP A 657 -0.59 -22.37 22.57
N TRP A 658 0.07 -22.83 23.63
CA TRP A 658 1.13 -23.84 23.52
C TRP A 658 0.61 -25.28 23.53
N ASP A 659 -0.69 -25.49 23.75
CA ASP A 659 -1.32 -26.78 23.97
C ASP A 659 -2.13 -27.19 22.72
N ASP A 660 -1.62 -28.14 21.93
CA ASP A 660 -2.33 -28.65 20.76
C ASP A 660 -3.52 -29.52 21.23
N GLN A 661 -4.73 -28.97 21.11
CA GLN A 661 -5.97 -29.58 21.59
C GLN A 661 -6.31 -30.88 20.85
N THR A 662 -5.61 -31.22 19.76
CA THR A 662 -5.78 -32.48 19.04
C THR A 662 -4.98 -33.63 19.62
N THR A 663 -4.01 -33.36 20.49
CA THR A 663 -3.21 -34.40 21.16
C THR A 663 -3.84 -34.87 22.46
N ALA A 664 -3.32 -35.97 23.02
CA ALA A 664 -3.74 -36.47 24.32
C ALA A 664 -2.91 -35.87 25.48
N GLY A 665 -1.80 -35.22 25.16
CA GLY A 665 -0.89 -34.59 26.10
C GLY A 665 -1.25 -33.13 26.31
N LYS A 666 -0.48 -32.44 27.15
CA LYS A 666 -0.41 -30.99 27.10
C LYS A 666 1.01 -30.62 26.76
N GLU A 667 1.21 -30.11 25.56
CA GLU A 667 2.50 -29.65 25.09
C GLU A 667 2.97 -28.42 25.88
N THR A 668 4.28 -28.33 26.03
CA THR A 668 4.97 -27.15 26.55
C THR A 668 5.44 -26.28 25.40
N ARG A 669 5.70 -25.00 25.67
CA ARG A 669 6.34 -24.08 24.72
C ARG A 669 7.59 -24.69 24.08
N GLU A 670 8.47 -25.29 24.89
CA GLU A 670 9.70 -25.89 24.39
C GLU A 670 9.45 -27.10 23.45
N GLU A 671 8.41 -27.90 23.69
CA GLU A 671 8.00 -29.00 22.80
C GLU A 671 7.45 -28.46 21.47
N MET A 672 6.59 -27.43 21.51
CA MET A 672 6.06 -26.78 20.30
C MET A 672 7.16 -26.13 19.46
N MET A 673 8.14 -25.48 20.11
CA MET A 673 9.32 -24.94 19.42
C MET A 673 10.16 -26.04 18.75
N LEU A 674 10.36 -27.19 19.40
CA LEU A 674 11.08 -28.33 18.80
C LEU A 674 10.32 -28.92 17.61
N GLN A 675 8.98 -28.98 17.69
CA GLN A 675 8.14 -29.41 16.58
C GLN A 675 8.24 -28.46 15.39
N ALA A 676 8.14 -27.15 15.61
CA ALA A 676 8.32 -26.13 14.59
C ALA A 676 9.71 -26.19 13.94
N LEU A 677 10.78 -26.38 14.73
CA LEU A 677 12.13 -26.50 14.22
C LEU A 677 12.34 -27.81 13.42
N THR A 678 11.67 -28.89 13.80
CA THR A 678 11.69 -30.14 13.02
C THR A 678 10.99 -29.96 11.68
N LYS A 679 9.82 -29.31 11.65
CA LYS A 679 9.14 -28.93 10.39
C LYS A 679 10.03 -28.03 9.52
N THR A 680 10.76 -27.10 10.14
CA THR A 680 11.69 -26.21 9.46
C THR A 680 12.76 -26.96 8.69
N LEU A 681 13.43 -27.92 9.33
CA LEU A 681 14.46 -28.71 8.65
C LEU A 681 13.90 -29.56 7.51
N ALA A 682 12.69 -30.12 7.67
CA ALA A 682 12.01 -30.83 6.60
C ALA A 682 11.68 -29.89 5.41
N TRP A 683 11.23 -28.66 5.69
CA TRP A 683 10.98 -27.65 4.67
C TRP A 683 12.27 -27.31 3.91
N PHE A 684 13.39 -27.11 4.62
CA PHE A 684 14.70 -26.86 4.00
C PHE A 684 15.12 -28.03 3.10
N GLU A 685 15.04 -29.27 3.58
CA GLU A 685 15.40 -30.46 2.81
C GLU A 685 14.59 -30.58 1.50
N GLU A 686 13.31 -30.24 1.54
CA GLU A 686 12.43 -30.29 0.37
C GLU A 686 12.68 -29.14 -0.64
N HIS A 687 12.93 -27.92 -0.16
CA HIS A 687 12.88 -26.71 -1.01
C HIS A 687 14.25 -26.16 -1.42
N VAL A 688 15.28 -26.30 -0.58
CA VAL A 688 16.58 -25.66 -0.80
C VAL A 688 17.79 -26.57 -0.55
N GLY A 689 17.58 -27.72 0.13
CA GLY A 689 18.62 -28.68 0.51
C GLY A 689 18.94 -28.64 2.02
N GLY A 690 19.53 -29.72 2.54
CA GLY A 690 19.82 -29.89 3.97
C GLY A 690 21.23 -29.46 4.43
N ASP A 691 22.01 -28.78 3.60
CA ASP A 691 23.35 -28.34 4.00
C ASP A 691 23.27 -27.04 4.82
N MET A 692 23.63 -27.11 6.09
CA MET A 692 23.63 -25.96 7.01
C MET A 692 24.99 -25.22 7.06
N ASN A 693 25.83 -25.37 6.03
CA ASN A 693 27.15 -24.71 5.95
C ASN A 693 27.22 -23.55 4.95
N GLU A 694 26.29 -23.45 4.00
CA GLU A 694 26.26 -22.40 2.96
C GLU A 694 24.84 -21.89 2.71
#